data_AF-A0A4D6K316-F1
#
_entry.id   AF-A0A4D6K316-F1
#
_cell.length_a   1.000
_cell.length_b   1.000
_cell.length_c   1.000
_cell.angle_alpha   90.00
_cell.angle_beta   90.00
_cell.angle_gamma   90.00
#
_symmetry.space_group_name_H-M   'P 1'
#
loop_
_entity.id
_entity.type
_entity.pdbx_description
1 polymer ?
#
loop_
_entity_poly.entity_id
_entity_poly.type
_entity_poly.pdbx_seq_one_letter_code
_entity_poly.pdbx_strand_id
1 'polypeptide(L)'
;MNGELEVPLPFTVDRMIDEICVQKLLPPPDAAARRFLSKITEESAIDVLRRVSSTSKPIYNISSYIVWMVNKYGTLASASNGEAESVSLSSHYPSSPSSTACSSPQKSALHDSPTLKEFFESPCCCKSASPVKSQYYSATNNGHETRLQRQNSGLSCSSLKDAMPAYAPSVSHSVSPTSSLKGTNGNHLDRNFYGSPRTSHCGSPVQTKLSAPFDPPASNYKISDQSLILAELEFRKLFMVYSYIGRNKLEDVVSVDDANEINSMKSLQMLDFEDRMWSKFGSRYCQPSDRASNLDWDSGKTHSYKCYVCSDGGYQFKPSLIRKRTHLQRVIGDENVLTVKFAVAADMTTCRNYETFAESGIHVGLRHYRFFVFKDEGKERKTYEKEDRKRGSSVTCYFVKRESIAPWDDRDNLIMNYKTTHDVRCLFMHIHTVPNIAKYNARLSLILSTTIKLQVDLASVSVEQIDDIPCIDENGCTVCDEDGEPSIHTDGTGFISEDLAVLVPNDFLDAKFTKTKDYEFDVIQTETGSAGLGGRQVLVREPPLLIQCRLFHEGSAVKGTLLVNKKLKPRTIQVRPSMIKVKKDPRLSDNKSFNSLEIVSVSHKPKEAKLSKYLIALLSIGGVPKEYFLELLANTLNDVQRVCFDPRAAFRIANIYQNIDDSGICIEMFGARIPLTEPFFQYRLSQLAKQERKRLGEGKIPLTESFYLMGTTDPTGTLNSDEVCVILENGQISGKVLVYRSPGLHFGDIHVLNARYVKELEDYIGNGKFAIFFSTKGRRSVANEIATGDFDGDLYFVSRNPQLLYYFKPSEPWTRIYSTPNASSKKPSDLSFEELEKELIRLVFSPKTHSSVVGITAESWMSFMDRYLTLQDDDGDDDEKRDIKKKMLHLIDLHYDAIDAAKSGKKVVVPNNLKATHYPHYMGRKPEYHSTSVLGKIFDQFQNRKNEKLPVQEIWKLPEFNVSIPDSCLNTWNERYRTYKQEMSNALKDNDQSKNDAASSVITKYKQMLYGASDFKDSTRNIEDVYNEALAIYHVTYDYAKSIKDVAKCGFAWKVAGSALCAYHRKNHCMKTGEREITFLSSAFDGIF
;
A
#
# COMPACT_ATOMS: atom_id res chain seq x y z
N MET A 1 2.11 -29.23 -22.94
CA MET A 1 2.92 -29.97 -21.95
C MET A 1 3.50 -31.19 -22.66
N ASN A 2 4.76 -31.54 -22.41
CA ASN A 2 5.23 -32.91 -22.60
C ASN A 2 5.33 -33.53 -21.20
N GLY A 3 4.76 -34.71 -21.00
CA GLY A 3 4.99 -35.44 -19.76
C GLY A 3 6.42 -35.96 -19.72
N GLU A 4 7.13 -35.75 -18.61
CA GLU A 4 8.39 -36.47 -18.39
C GLU A 4 8.07 -37.94 -18.14
N LEU A 5 8.42 -38.79 -19.10
CA LEU A 5 8.39 -40.25 -18.95
C LEU A 5 9.24 -40.64 -17.73
N GLU A 6 8.68 -41.50 -16.87
CA GLU A 6 9.46 -42.16 -15.82
C GLU A 6 10.64 -42.91 -16.44
N VAL A 7 11.77 -42.86 -15.73
CA VAL A 7 13.02 -43.45 -16.16
C VAL A 7 13.18 -44.74 -15.38
N PRO A 8 12.96 -45.92 -16.01
CA PRO A 8 12.98 -47.18 -15.30
C PRO A 8 14.38 -47.47 -14.78
N LEU A 9 14.46 -47.86 -13.50
CA LEU A 9 15.68 -48.36 -12.87
C LEU A 9 15.52 -49.84 -12.53
N PRO A 10 16.61 -50.56 -12.21
CA PRO A 10 16.50 -51.88 -11.62
C PRO A 10 15.69 -51.84 -10.32
N PHE A 11 14.84 -52.84 -10.10
CA PHE A 11 13.94 -52.93 -8.94
C PHE A 11 14.67 -52.80 -7.58
N THR A 12 15.90 -53.30 -7.52
CA THR A 12 16.85 -53.17 -6.40
C THR A 12 17.21 -51.72 -6.08
N VAL A 13 17.46 -50.91 -7.12
CA VAL A 13 17.84 -49.50 -7.04
C VAL A 13 16.63 -48.64 -6.66
N ASP A 14 15.47 -48.86 -7.28
CA ASP A 14 14.23 -48.13 -6.92
C ASP A 14 13.80 -48.44 -5.47
N ARG A 15 13.83 -49.70 -5.03
CA ARG A 15 13.50 -50.04 -3.64
C ARG A 15 14.47 -49.38 -2.63
N MET A 16 15.76 -49.26 -2.98
CA MET A 16 16.72 -48.53 -2.16
C MET A 16 16.48 -47.01 -2.15
N ILE A 17 15.97 -46.43 -3.24
CA ILE A 17 15.53 -45.03 -3.26
C ILE A 17 14.38 -44.82 -2.27
N ASP A 18 13.33 -45.65 -2.33
CA ASP A 18 12.18 -45.57 -1.44
C ASP A 18 12.56 -45.76 0.03
N GLU A 19 13.42 -46.75 0.33
CA GLU A 19 13.97 -46.98 1.68
C GLU A 19 14.68 -45.72 2.23
N ILE A 20 15.47 -45.01 1.42
CA ILE A 20 16.19 -43.79 1.83
C ILE A 20 15.22 -42.60 1.98
N CYS A 21 14.27 -42.43 1.05
CA CYS A 21 13.25 -41.38 1.11
C CYS A 21 12.41 -41.50 2.39
N VAL A 22 11.98 -42.71 2.76
CA VAL A 22 11.27 -42.98 4.02
C VAL A 22 12.18 -42.75 5.23
N GLN A 23 13.40 -43.30 5.25
CA GLN A 23 14.31 -43.19 6.40
C GLN A 23 14.79 -41.76 6.70
N LYS A 24 14.89 -40.89 5.68
CA LYS A 24 15.36 -39.50 5.82
C LYS A 24 14.25 -38.45 5.68
N LEU A 25 12.99 -38.87 5.50
CA LEU A 25 11.82 -38.00 5.28
C LEU A 25 12.00 -37.04 4.09
N LEU A 26 12.45 -37.58 2.94
CA LEU A 26 12.73 -36.83 1.71
C LEU A 26 11.76 -37.24 0.58
N PRO A 27 11.37 -36.31 -0.31
CA PRO A 27 10.60 -36.66 -1.50
C PRO A 27 11.42 -37.57 -2.43
N PRO A 28 10.77 -38.33 -3.34
CA PRO A 28 11.48 -39.11 -4.37
C PRO A 28 12.39 -38.24 -5.25
N PRO A 29 13.52 -38.79 -5.74
CA PRO A 29 14.38 -38.11 -6.70
C PRO A 29 13.70 -37.94 -8.05
N ASP A 30 13.95 -36.81 -8.69
CA ASP A 30 13.37 -36.47 -9.99
C ASP A 30 13.91 -37.31 -11.16
N ALA A 31 13.28 -37.15 -12.31
CA ALA A 31 13.64 -37.85 -13.54
C ALA A 31 15.08 -37.56 -14.01
N ALA A 32 15.68 -36.42 -13.67
CA ALA A 32 17.08 -36.15 -14.00
C ALA A 32 18.02 -36.96 -13.09
N ALA A 33 17.77 -37.01 -11.78
CA ALA A 33 18.53 -37.84 -10.86
C ALA A 33 18.39 -39.35 -11.17
N ARG A 34 17.18 -39.83 -11.50
CA ARG A 34 16.99 -41.21 -12.00
C ARG A 34 17.77 -41.46 -13.30
N ARG A 35 17.83 -40.51 -14.25
CA ARG A 35 18.70 -40.57 -15.46
C ARG A 35 20.20 -40.56 -15.18
N PHE A 36 20.66 -40.17 -13.99
CA PHE A 36 22.06 -40.32 -13.60
C PHE A 36 22.34 -41.72 -13.03
N LEU A 37 21.43 -42.27 -12.22
CA LEU A 37 21.53 -43.66 -11.76
C LEU A 37 21.43 -44.67 -12.91
N SER A 38 20.61 -44.40 -13.94
CA SER A 38 20.45 -45.29 -15.11
C SER A 38 21.65 -45.30 -16.09
N LYS A 39 22.72 -44.55 -15.81
CA LYS A 39 23.94 -44.46 -16.67
C LYS A 39 25.15 -45.22 -16.10
N ILE A 40 25.05 -45.67 -14.86
CA ILE A 40 26.09 -46.42 -14.15
C ILE A 40 25.64 -47.87 -13.97
N THR A 41 26.56 -48.78 -13.64
CA THR A 41 26.18 -50.17 -13.38
C THR A 41 25.25 -50.27 -12.16
N GLU A 42 24.37 -51.27 -12.13
CA GLU A 42 23.44 -51.49 -11.01
C GLU A 42 24.18 -51.58 -9.67
N GLU A 43 25.30 -52.29 -9.64
CA GLU A 43 26.19 -52.43 -8.48
C GLU A 43 26.74 -51.07 -8.00
N SER A 44 27.09 -50.18 -8.95
CA SER A 44 27.56 -48.84 -8.65
C SER A 44 26.44 -47.91 -8.19
N ALA A 45 25.23 -48.04 -8.76
CA ALA A 45 24.03 -47.34 -8.27
C ALA A 45 23.68 -47.76 -6.83
N ILE A 46 23.76 -49.06 -6.53
CA ILE A 46 23.56 -49.62 -5.18
C ILE A 46 24.61 -49.08 -4.20
N ASP A 47 25.89 -49.00 -4.59
CA ASP A 47 26.92 -48.45 -3.70
C ASP A 47 26.78 -46.92 -3.50
N VAL A 48 26.45 -46.17 -4.55
CA VAL A 48 26.08 -44.75 -4.46
C VAL A 48 24.92 -44.54 -3.47
N LEU A 49 23.83 -45.29 -3.62
CA LEU A 49 22.67 -45.18 -2.72
C LEU A 49 23.00 -45.64 -1.30
N ARG A 50 23.82 -46.68 -1.12
CA ARG A 50 24.28 -47.12 0.21
C ARG A 50 25.05 -46.01 0.93
N ARG A 51 25.91 -45.26 0.22
CA ARG A 51 26.62 -44.08 0.77
C ARG A 51 25.69 -42.90 1.04
N VAL A 52 24.65 -42.70 0.23
CA VAL A 52 23.58 -41.71 0.50
C VAL A 52 22.84 -42.06 1.80
N SER A 53 22.46 -43.33 1.97
CA SER A 53 21.83 -43.85 3.18
C SER A 53 22.71 -43.65 4.42
N SER A 54 23.98 -44.07 4.35
CA SER A 54 24.93 -43.99 5.48
C SER A 54 25.43 -42.58 5.81
N THR A 55 24.99 -41.54 5.08
CA THR A 55 25.41 -40.16 5.33
C THR A 55 24.68 -39.55 6.53
N SER A 56 25.45 -39.10 7.52
CA SER A 56 25.01 -38.44 8.75
C SER A 56 24.85 -36.91 8.63
N LYS A 57 25.24 -36.32 7.50
CA LYS A 57 24.97 -34.91 7.20
C LYS A 57 23.51 -34.76 6.72
N PRO A 58 22.82 -33.66 7.04
CA PRO A 58 21.48 -33.41 6.51
C PRO A 58 21.52 -33.27 4.98
N ILE A 59 20.57 -33.92 4.31
CA ILE A 59 20.40 -33.89 2.85
C ILE A 59 19.11 -33.12 2.58
N TYR A 60 19.22 -31.90 2.04
CA TYR A 60 18.06 -31.02 1.82
C TYR A 60 17.38 -31.25 0.46
N ASN A 61 18.08 -31.85 -0.50
CA ASN A 61 17.56 -32.24 -1.81
C ASN A 61 18.22 -33.55 -2.21
N ILE A 62 17.43 -34.63 -2.33
CA ILE A 62 17.95 -35.96 -2.63
C ILE A 62 18.43 -36.09 -4.08
N SER A 63 17.76 -35.45 -5.05
CA SER A 63 18.15 -35.45 -6.46
C SER A 63 19.55 -34.90 -6.66
N SER A 64 19.79 -33.68 -6.19
CA SER A 64 21.09 -33.00 -6.31
C SER A 64 22.19 -33.76 -5.59
N TYR A 65 21.86 -34.40 -4.46
CA TYR A 65 22.82 -35.21 -3.71
C TYR A 65 23.14 -36.54 -4.42
N ILE A 66 22.14 -37.23 -4.98
CA ILE A 66 22.35 -38.41 -5.83
C ILE A 66 23.21 -38.06 -7.04
N VAL A 67 22.90 -36.98 -7.78
CA VAL A 67 23.70 -36.54 -8.94
C VAL A 67 25.14 -36.22 -8.54
N TRP A 68 25.37 -35.55 -7.41
CA TRP A 68 26.72 -35.31 -6.89
C TRP A 68 27.46 -36.61 -6.52
N MET A 69 26.77 -37.57 -5.90
CA MET A 69 27.34 -38.86 -5.52
C MET A 69 27.63 -39.75 -6.73
N VAL A 70 26.77 -39.76 -7.75
CA VAL A 70 27.02 -40.43 -9.06
C VAL A 70 28.23 -39.80 -9.75
N ASN A 71 28.31 -38.47 -9.83
CA ASN A 71 29.46 -37.79 -10.44
C ASN A 71 30.78 -37.97 -9.66
N LYS A 72 30.73 -38.48 -8.42
CA LYS A 72 31.91 -38.67 -7.55
C LYS A 72 32.33 -40.13 -7.36
N TYR A 73 31.39 -41.08 -7.42
CA TYR A 73 31.62 -42.51 -7.13
C TYR A 73 30.94 -43.46 -8.14
N GLY A 74 30.21 -42.93 -9.12
CA GLY A 74 29.50 -43.71 -10.13
C GLY A 74 30.43 -44.24 -11.22
N THR A 75 30.35 -45.53 -11.50
CA THR A 75 31.10 -46.21 -12.56
C THR A 75 30.20 -46.38 -13.78
N LEU A 76 30.53 -45.69 -14.87
CA LEU A 76 29.83 -45.78 -16.15
C LEU A 76 29.83 -47.23 -16.67
N ALA A 77 28.71 -47.66 -17.26
CA ALA A 77 28.64 -48.93 -17.96
C ALA A 77 29.51 -48.88 -19.24
N SER A 78 30.57 -49.68 -19.29
CA SER A 78 31.53 -49.71 -20.40
C SER A 78 31.05 -50.60 -21.55
N ALA A 79 30.96 -50.03 -22.75
CA ALA A 79 30.95 -50.80 -23.99
C ALA A 79 32.36 -51.35 -24.29
N SER A 80 32.44 -52.46 -25.01
CA SER A 80 33.68 -53.19 -25.27
C SER A 80 34.53 -52.59 -26.41
N ASN A 81 35.85 -52.84 -26.32
CA ASN A 81 36.92 -52.51 -27.28
C ASN A 81 37.30 -51.01 -27.35
N GLY A 82 38.58 -50.64 -27.39
CA GLY A 82 39.79 -51.47 -27.30
C GLY A 82 41.08 -50.65 -27.39
N GLU A 83 42.20 -51.25 -26.98
CA GLU A 83 43.57 -50.71 -26.97
C GLU A 83 43.80 -49.48 -26.07
N ALA A 84 45.08 -49.15 -25.82
CA ALA A 84 45.49 -48.44 -24.61
C ALA A 84 46.61 -47.42 -24.83
N GLU A 85 46.58 -46.34 -24.03
CA GLU A 85 47.79 -45.77 -23.45
C GLU A 85 47.48 -45.20 -22.04
N SER A 86 48.50 -44.76 -21.29
CA SER A 86 48.56 -45.05 -19.85
C SER A 86 49.08 -43.91 -18.94
N VAL A 87 49.10 -44.20 -17.62
CA VAL A 87 49.77 -43.45 -16.53
C VAL A 87 49.00 -42.26 -15.88
N SER A 88 48.22 -42.64 -14.86
CA SER A 88 48.08 -42.05 -13.51
C SER A 88 47.91 -40.53 -13.27
N LEU A 89 47.02 -40.22 -12.33
CA LEU A 89 47.03 -38.98 -11.55
C LEU A 89 48.37 -38.77 -10.83
N SER A 90 48.81 -37.52 -10.72
CA SER A 90 49.62 -37.05 -9.59
C SER A 90 49.02 -35.76 -9.03
N SER A 91 48.85 -35.70 -7.71
CA SER A 91 48.21 -34.59 -7.00
C SER A 91 49.24 -33.57 -6.52
N HIS A 92 49.15 -32.33 -6.98
CA HIS A 92 49.92 -31.20 -6.45
C HIS A 92 49.03 -29.99 -6.15
N TYR A 93 48.71 -29.79 -4.88
CA TYR A 93 48.89 -28.49 -4.22
C TYR A 93 49.51 -28.76 -2.83
N PRO A 94 50.37 -27.85 -2.31
CA PRO A 94 51.35 -28.23 -1.31
C PRO A 94 50.85 -28.16 0.13
N SER A 95 51.59 -28.88 0.98
CA SER A 95 51.62 -28.78 2.43
C SER A 95 51.73 -27.36 2.99
N SER A 96 51.03 -27.09 4.08
CA SER A 96 51.48 -26.14 5.12
C SER A 96 52.30 -26.90 6.19
N PRO A 97 53.42 -26.35 6.72
CA PRO A 97 54.28 -27.10 7.65
C PRO A 97 53.75 -27.26 9.09
N SER A 98 54.30 -28.30 9.74
CA SER A 98 54.62 -28.39 11.17
C SER A 98 55.00 -27.04 11.81
N SER A 99 54.50 -26.61 12.99
CA SER A 99 54.41 -27.25 14.33
C SER A 99 55.71 -27.29 15.14
N THR A 100 55.83 -26.38 16.12
CA THR A 100 56.77 -26.40 17.28
C THR A 100 56.30 -25.33 18.28
N ALA A 101 56.43 -25.45 19.61
CA ALA A 101 56.76 -26.59 20.48
C ALA A 101 56.42 -26.25 21.95
N CYS A 102 56.34 -27.26 22.83
CA CYS A 102 56.43 -27.16 24.30
C CYS A 102 55.30 -26.40 25.07
N SER A 103 55.01 -26.68 26.34
CA SER A 103 55.40 -27.80 27.23
C SER A 103 54.45 -27.92 28.44
N SER A 104 54.23 -29.13 28.94
CA SER A 104 53.74 -29.44 30.31
C SER A 104 54.86 -29.17 31.35
N PRO A 105 54.66 -29.25 32.70
CA PRO A 105 53.55 -29.83 33.49
C PRO A 105 53.03 -28.83 34.59
N GLN A 106 52.30 -29.13 35.68
CA GLN A 106 52.03 -30.33 36.51
C GLN A 106 50.62 -30.32 37.16
N LYS A 107 50.15 -31.53 37.57
CA LYS A 107 49.38 -31.96 38.78
C LYS A 107 48.40 -30.97 39.46
N SER A 108 47.22 -31.38 39.95
CA SER A 108 46.90 -32.65 40.67
C SER A 108 45.43 -33.12 40.45
N ALA A 109 45.13 -34.43 40.53
CA ALA A 109 44.39 -35.13 41.62
C ALA A 109 42.87 -34.81 41.73
N LEU A 110 41.94 -35.77 41.90
CA LEU A 110 42.01 -37.25 41.98
C LEU A 110 40.59 -37.86 41.80
N HIS A 111 40.42 -38.88 40.92
CA HIS A 111 39.37 -39.93 40.93
C HIS A 111 37.86 -39.52 40.85
N ASP A 112 36.89 -40.35 40.44
CA ASP A 112 36.94 -41.73 39.92
C ASP A 112 35.86 -41.99 38.82
N SER A 113 35.92 -43.15 38.16
CA SER A 113 34.91 -43.68 37.20
C SER A 113 34.22 -44.95 37.80
N PRO A 114 33.43 -45.83 37.12
CA PRO A 114 32.97 -45.85 35.71
C PRO A 114 31.51 -46.37 35.43
N THR A 115 31.05 -46.29 34.17
CA THR A 115 30.12 -47.27 33.48
C THR A 115 28.67 -47.46 34.05
N LEU A 116 27.67 -48.15 33.46
CA LEU A 116 27.38 -48.68 32.09
C LEU A 116 25.84 -48.82 31.87
N LYS A 117 25.42 -48.79 30.59
CA LYS A 117 24.30 -49.50 29.91
C LYS A 117 23.07 -50.10 30.65
N GLU A 118 21.92 -49.90 29.98
CA GLU A 118 20.86 -50.89 29.58
C GLU A 118 19.61 -51.22 30.45
N PHE A 119 18.46 -51.05 29.77
CA PHE A 119 17.21 -51.83 29.77
C PHE A 119 16.18 -51.82 30.94
N PHE A 120 14.95 -52.16 30.50
CA PHE A 120 13.64 -52.17 31.14
C PHE A 120 13.54 -52.97 32.46
N GLU A 121 12.69 -52.52 33.38
CA GLU A 121 11.38 -53.17 33.67
C GLU A 121 10.52 -52.36 34.68
N SER A 122 9.31 -52.82 35.00
CA SER A 122 8.40 -52.23 36.01
C SER A 122 8.00 -53.28 37.06
N PRO A 123 7.46 -52.86 38.22
CA PRO A 123 6.21 -53.49 38.65
C PRO A 123 5.19 -52.54 39.33
N CYS A 124 4.00 -53.09 39.59
CA CYS A 124 2.84 -52.47 40.26
C CYS A 124 3.15 -51.98 41.69
N CYS A 125 2.35 -51.15 42.36
CA CYS A 125 0.88 -51.08 42.49
C CYS A 125 0.50 -49.67 43.07
N CYS A 126 -0.71 -49.24 43.44
CA CYS A 126 -2.16 -49.55 43.27
C CYS A 126 -2.91 -48.50 44.14
N LYS A 127 -4.20 -48.12 44.07
CA LYS A 127 -5.47 -48.44 43.35
C LYS A 127 -6.33 -47.13 43.53
N SER A 128 -7.55 -46.85 43.07
CA SER A 128 -8.67 -47.44 42.27
C SER A 128 -9.72 -46.31 42.13
N ALA A 129 -10.62 -46.18 41.15
CA ALA A 129 -10.97 -46.96 39.96
C ALA A 129 -11.63 -46.04 38.89
N SER A 130 -12.08 -46.62 37.77
CA SER A 130 -12.81 -45.98 36.66
C SER A 130 -13.84 -46.98 36.09
N PRO A 131 -14.43 -46.78 34.89
CA PRO A 131 -15.29 -45.71 34.40
C PRO A 131 -16.72 -46.31 34.15
N VAL A 132 -17.47 -45.85 33.12
CA VAL A 132 -18.08 -46.70 32.06
C VAL A 132 -18.83 -45.84 31.02
N LYS A 133 -18.94 -46.35 29.77
CA LYS A 133 -19.75 -45.81 28.67
C LYS A 133 -20.92 -46.76 28.35
N SER A 134 -22.07 -46.19 27.98
CA SER A 134 -23.10 -46.70 27.04
C SER A 134 -23.62 -48.15 27.15
N GLN A 135 -24.95 -48.33 27.20
CA GLN A 135 -25.74 -48.67 25.99
C GLN A 135 -27.26 -48.66 26.27
N TYR A 136 -28.06 -48.89 25.21
CA TYR A 136 -29.52 -48.99 25.20
C TYR A 136 -30.05 -50.17 26.03
N TYR A 137 -31.28 -50.07 26.55
CA TYR A 137 -32.40 -50.96 26.13
C TYR A 137 -33.76 -50.41 26.58
N SER A 138 -34.84 -50.88 25.93
CA SER A 138 -36.24 -50.50 26.17
C SER A 138 -36.99 -51.53 27.01
N ALA A 139 -37.99 -51.07 27.78
CA ALA A 139 -39.02 -51.92 28.41
C ALA A 139 -40.36 -51.16 28.50
N THR A 140 -41.47 -51.88 28.67
CA THR A 140 -42.83 -51.41 28.31
C THR A 140 -43.89 -51.61 29.41
N ASN A 141 -44.95 -50.79 29.27
CA ASN A 141 -46.36 -51.05 29.64
C ASN A 141 -46.88 -50.78 31.07
N ASN A 142 -48.17 -50.36 31.05
CA ASN A 142 -49.17 -50.28 32.11
C ASN A 142 -48.91 -49.28 33.27
N GLY A 143 -49.76 -48.29 33.58
CA GLY A 143 -50.97 -47.79 32.89
C GLY A 143 -52.16 -47.60 33.84
N HIS A 144 -52.90 -46.50 33.70
CA HIS A 144 -54.29 -46.36 34.17
C HIS A 144 -54.99 -45.13 33.53
N GLU A 145 -56.31 -45.21 33.39
CA GLU A 145 -57.17 -44.17 32.82
C GLU A 145 -57.62 -43.13 33.87
N THR A 146 -58.00 -41.92 33.44
CA THR A 146 -59.37 -41.38 33.66
C THR A 146 -59.64 -40.08 32.91
N ARG A 147 -60.91 -39.65 32.87
CA ARG A 147 -61.48 -38.61 32.00
C ARG A 147 -62.54 -37.80 32.76
N LEU A 148 -62.45 -36.46 32.75
CA LEU A 148 -63.47 -35.41 33.02
C LEU A 148 -62.73 -34.06 32.86
N GLN A 149 -63.11 -33.03 32.10
CA GLN A 149 -64.38 -32.44 31.60
C GLN A 149 -65.06 -31.46 32.60
N ARG A 150 -65.48 -30.29 32.07
CA ARG A 150 -66.19 -29.13 32.71
C ARG A 150 -65.33 -28.16 33.55
N GLN A 151 -65.65 -26.85 33.66
CA GLN A 151 -66.32 -25.87 32.76
C GLN A 151 -66.23 -24.44 33.36
N ASN A 152 -66.27 -23.39 32.53
CA ASN A 152 -66.54 -21.96 32.89
C ASN A 152 -65.51 -21.27 33.83
N SER A 153 -65.38 -19.94 33.95
CA SER A 153 -65.67 -18.74 33.10
C SER A 153 -65.10 -17.50 33.84
N GLY A 154 -64.62 -16.39 33.24
CA GLY A 154 -64.48 -15.99 31.83
C GLY A 154 -64.12 -14.48 31.74
N LEU A 155 -64.10 -13.91 30.53
CA LEU A 155 -63.83 -12.48 30.17
C LEU A 155 -62.35 -12.03 30.38
N SER A 156 -61.75 -11.17 29.54
CA SER A 156 -62.29 -10.28 28.49
C SER A 156 -61.45 -10.27 27.17
N CYS A 157 -62.10 -9.83 26.08
CA CYS A 157 -61.67 -9.51 24.70
C CYS A 157 -60.33 -8.73 24.55
N SER A 158 -59.66 -8.60 23.39
CA SER A 158 -59.73 -9.12 21.97
C SER A 158 -58.58 -8.45 21.17
N SER A 159 -58.13 -8.75 19.94
CA SER A 159 -58.19 -9.83 18.90
C SER A 159 -57.05 -9.49 17.88
N LEU A 160 -56.45 -10.33 17.02
CA LEU A 160 -56.88 -11.38 16.08
C LEU A 160 -57.73 -10.85 14.89
N LYS A 161 -57.45 -11.15 13.60
CA LYS A 161 -56.26 -11.77 12.97
C LYS A 161 -56.21 -11.60 11.42
N ASP A 162 -55.08 -12.00 10.83
CA ASP A 162 -54.70 -12.25 9.42
C ASP A 162 -55.79 -12.65 8.39
N ALA A 163 -55.65 -12.21 7.12
CA ALA A 163 -55.65 -13.06 5.89
C ALA A 163 -55.41 -12.28 4.55
N MET A 164 -54.85 -13.00 3.55
CA MET A 164 -54.73 -12.67 2.10
C MET A 164 -56.02 -13.11 1.31
N PRO A 165 -56.24 -12.94 -0.04
CA PRO A 165 -55.28 -12.71 -1.15
C PRO A 165 -55.71 -11.89 -2.43
N ALA A 166 -54.78 -11.76 -3.39
CA ALA A 166 -54.90 -11.88 -4.88
C ALA A 166 -55.67 -10.89 -5.83
N TYR A 167 -54.91 -10.39 -6.83
CA TYR A 167 -55.19 -10.20 -8.29
C TYR A 167 -56.35 -9.34 -8.89
N ALA A 168 -55.97 -8.17 -9.47
CA ALA A 168 -56.17 -7.69 -10.88
C ALA A 168 -57.58 -7.58 -11.58
N PRO A 169 -57.73 -6.87 -12.74
CA PRO A 169 -57.30 -5.51 -13.14
C PRO A 169 -58.39 -4.67 -13.91
N SER A 170 -58.00 -3.54 -14.56
CA SER A 170 -58.69 -2.80 -15.67
C SER A 170 -59.82 -1.77 -15.32
N VAL A 171 -60.20 -0.73 -16.10
CA VAL A 171 -59.59 0.02 -17.25
C VAL A 171 -60.30 1.40 -17.49
N SER A 172 -59.55 2.46 -17.87
CA SER A 172 -60.01 3.74 -18.48
C SER A 172 -60.94 4.68 -17.66
N HIS A 173 -61.28 5.94 -18.04
CA HIS A 173 -60.99 6.79 -19.22
C HIS A 173 -60.81 8.29 -18.81
N SER A 174 -60.55 9.19 -19.77
CA SER A 174 -60.13 10.60 -19.61
C SER A 174 -61.13 11.64 -20.13
N VAL A 175 -61.05 12.92 -19.70
CA VAL A 175 -61.04 14.17 -20.54
C VAL A 175 -61.01 15.46 -19.66
N SER A 176 -60.55 16.59 -20.22
CA SER A 176 -60.31 17.92 -19.57
C SER A 176 -61.45 18.96 -19.92
N PRO A 177 -61.35 20.33 -20.02
CA PRO A 177 -60.17 21.23 -20.19
C PRO A 177 -60.16 22.68 -19.56
N THR A 178 -58.94 23.25 -19.43
CA THR A 178 -58.47 24.65 -19.70
C THR A 178 -59.08 25.97 -19.12
N SER A 179 -58.21 26.69 -18.36
CA SER A 179 -57.70 28.09 -18.57
C SER A 179 -58.51 29.40 -18.32
N SER A 180 -57.84 30.41 -17.71
CA SER A 180 -57.84 31.86 -18.08
C SER A 180 -56.71 32.66 -17.36
N LEU A 181 -56.51 33.98 -17.62
CA LEU A 181 -55.28 34.76 -17.28
C LEU A 181 -55.46 36.29 -17.03
N LYS A 182 -54.64 36.89 -16.12
CA LYS A 182 -54.14 38.32 -16.01
C LYS A 182 -55.09 39.52 -15.70
N GLY A 183 -54.59 40.57 -15.00
CA GLY A 183 -55.14 41.96 -15.13
C GLY A 183 -54.98 43.11 -14.07
N THR A 184 -53.76 43.55 -13.68
CA THR A 184 -53.31 44.97 -13.37
C THR A 184 -54.11 46.07 -12.57
N ASN A 185 -53.39 46.75 -11.64
CA ASN A 185 -53.41 48.20 -11.19
C ASN A 185 -54.64 48.79 -10.40
N GLY A 186 -54.57 49.82 -9.53
CA GLY A 186 -53.46 50.60 -8.88
C GLY A 186 -53.91 51.90 -8.10
N ASN A 187 -53.00 52.56 -7.34
CA ASN A 187 -52.95 54.00 -6.86
C ASN A 187 -53.34 54.52 -5.42
N HIS A 188 -52.35 55.20 -4.77
CA HIS A 188 -52.31 56.50 -4.01
C HIS A 188 -52.80 56.81 -2.54
N LEU A 189 -51.85 57.36 -1.72
CA LEU A 189 -51.90 58.50 -0.71
C LEU A 189 -52.74 58.32 0.60
N ASP A 190 -52.53 58.93 1.80
CA ASP A 190 -51.62 59.98 2.41
C ASP A 190 -51.70 59.92 4.00
N ARG A 191 -51.12 60.69 4.98
CA ARG A 191 -50.10 61.78 5.11
C ARG A 191 -49.60 62.02 6.59
N ASN A 192 -48.28 62.27 6.80
CA ASN A 192 -47.52 63.15 7.76
C ASN A 192 -47.80 63.40 9.30
N PHE A 193 -46.72 63.26 10.11
CA PHE A 193 -46.14 64.15 11.19
C PHE A 193 -46.97 64.59 12.46
N TYR A 194 -46.44 65.11 13.60
CA TYR A 194 -45.10 65.53 14.13
C TYR A 194 -45.10 65.51 15.70
N GLY A 195 -43.96 65.48 16.43
CA GLY A 195 -43.92 65.83 17.88
C GLY A 195 -42.64 65.53 18.71
N SER A 196 -42.17 66.50 19.52
CA SER A 196 -41.07 66.45 20.55
C SER A 196 -41.07 67.80 21.34
N PRO A 197 -40.22 68.14 22.35
CA PRO A 197 -39.18 67.40 23.13
C PRO A 197 -39.23 67.67 24.67
N ARG A 198 -38.23 67.20 25.48
CA ARG A 198 -37.67 67.90 26.68
C ARG A 198 -36.38 67.23 27.26
N THR A 199 -35.68 67.90 28.20
CA THR A 199 -34.23 67.71 28.44
C THR A 199 -33.71 67.97 29.89
N SER A 200 -32.77 67.14 30.36
CA SER A 200 -31.72 67.41 31.39
C SER A 200 -30.69 66.25 31.36
N HIS A 201 -29.35 66.41 31.29
CA HIS A 201 -28.36 67.03 32.20
C HIS A 201 -28.23 66.28 33.55
N CYS A 202 -27.05 65.90 34.07
CA CYS A 202 -25.66 66.36 33.81
C CYS A 202 -24.60 65.25 34.11
N GLY A 203 -23.34 65.38 33.63
CA GLY A 203 -22.17 64.60 34.12
C GLY A 203 -21.19 64.08 33.04
N SER A 204 -19.91 64.46 33.14
CA SER A 204 -18.78 64.07 32.26
C SER A 204 -17.47 64.00 33.09
N PRO A 205 -16.27 63.60 32.58
CA PRO A 205 -15.92 63.03 31.27
C PRO A 205 -15.02 61.77 31.33
N VAL A 206 -14.74 61.14 30.18
CA VAL A 206 -13.39 60.79 29.65
C VAL A 206 -13.58 60.14 28.27
N GLN A 207 -12.66 60.39 27.32
CA GLN A 207 -12.74 59.88 25.95
C GLN A 207 -11.93 58.60 25.75
N THR A 208 -12.53 57.60 25.10
CA THR A 208 -11.80 56.61 24.30
C THR A 208 -12.56 56.42 22.98
N LYS A 209 -11.86 56.43 21.84
CA LYS A 209 -12.49 56.43 20.51
C LYS A 209 -13.19 55.10 20.22
N LEU A 210 -14.44 55.14 19.77
CA LEU A 210 -15.05 54.00 19.07
C LEU A 210 -14.30 53.74 17.76
N SER A 211 -14.18 52.47 17.40
CA SER A 211 -14.01 52.01 16.02
C SER A 211 -15.23 51.15 15.65
N ALA A 212 -15.55 51.09 14.36
CA ALA A 212 -16.88 50.71 13.90
C ALA A 212 -17.19 49.20 14.01
N PRO A 213 -18.48 48.79 14.02
CA PRO A 213 -18.87 47.41 13.78
C PRO A 213 -18.43 46.97 12.38
N PHE A 214 -18.02 45.72 12.23
CA PHE A 214 -17.78 45.09 10.93
C PHE A 214 -19.06 44.41 10.44
N ASP A 215 -19.59 44.88 9.31
CA ASP A 215 -20.67 44.20 8.58
C ASP A 215 -20.15 42.93 7.86
N PRO A 216 -21.00 41.90 7.67
CA PRO A 216 -20.62 40.67 6.98
C PRO A 216 -20.43 40.90 5.46
N PRO A 217 -19.39 40.33 4.83
CA PRO A 217 -19.06 40.60 3.44
C PRO A 217 -19.98 39.86 2.45
N ALA A 218 -21.08 40.51 2.07
CA ALA A 218 -21.69 40.28 0.76
C ALA A 218 -20.75 40.79 -0.36
N SER A 219 -20.88 40.24 -1.57
CA SER A 219 -19.91 40.39 -2.67
C SER A 219 -19.63 41.85 -3.05
N ASN A 220 -18.42 42.33 -2.77
CA ASN A 220 -17.89 43.60 -3.25
C ASN A 220 -16.43 43.44 -3.72
N TYR A 221 -16.15 42.37 -4.47
CA TYR A 221 -14.84 42.11 -5.07
C TYR A 221 -14.59 43.12 -6.20
N LYS A 222 -13.89 44.21 -5.87
CA LYS A 222 -13.51 45.22 -6.85
C LYS A 222 -12.40 44.69 -7.75
N ILE A 223 -12.73 44.40 -9.00
CA ILE A 223 -11.77 44.02 -10.04
C ILE A 223 -10.70 45.12 -10.15
N SER A 224 -9.42 44.75 -10.12
CA SER A 224 -8.31 45.66 -10.39
C SER A 224 -7.88 45.60 -11.86
N ASP A 225 -7.34 46.70 -12.39
CA ASP A 225 -6.90 46.78 -13.79
C ASP A 225 -5.81 45.73 -14.08
N GLN A 226 -4.91 45.47 -13.12
CA GLN A 226 -3.94 44.39 -13.19
C GLN A 226 -4.61 43.01 -13.32
N SER A 227 -5.74 42.78 -12.63
CA SER A 227 -6.47 41.51 -12.74
C SER A 227 -7.13 41.32 -14.10
N LEU A 228 -7.53 42.41 -14.78
CA LEU A 228 -8.03 42.38 -16.15
C LEU A 228 -6.89 42.10 -17.15
N ILE A 229 -5.77 42.82 -17.04
CA ILE A 229 -4.61 42.67 -17.93
C ILE A 229 -4.01 41.26 -17.84
N LEU A 230 -3.90 40.69 -16.63
CA LEU A 230 -3.35 39.35 -16.43
C LEU A 230 -4.34 38.22 -16.75
N ALA A 231 -5.62 38.50 -17.01
CA ALA A 231 -6.61 37.46 -17.33
C ALA A 231 -6.49 36.89 -18.76
N GLU A 232 -5.62 37.46 -19.60
CA GLU A 232 -5.19 36.84 -20.87
C GLU A 232 -4.11 35.77 -20.68
N LEU A 233 -3.54 35.61 -19.47
CA LEU A 233 -2.51 34.61 -19.20
C LEU A 233 -3.08 33.19 -19.12
N GLU A 234 -2.32 32.24 -19.65
CA GLU A 234 -2.48 30.82 -19.35
C GLU A 234 -2.42 30.58 -17.83
N PHE A 235 -3.32 29.75 -17.27
CA PHE A 235 -3.54 29.71 -15.81
C PHE A 235 -2.28 29.38 -15.00
N ARG A 236 -1.37 28.53 -15.49
CA ARG A 236 -0.08 28.25 -14.82
C ARG A 236 0.80 29.49 -14.68
N LYS A 237 0.75 30.42 -15.64
CA LYS A 237 1.47 31.71 -15.60
C LYS A 237 0.81 32.67 -14.63
N LEU A 238 -0.52 32.80 -14.69
CA LEU A 238 -1.30 33.58 -13.73
C LEU A 238 -1.02 33.13 -12.29
N PHE A 239 -1.08 31.81 -12.04
CA PHE A 239 -0.83 31.22 -10.73
C PHE A 239 0.62 31.41 -10.25
N MET A 240 1.60 31.44 -11.17
CA MET A 240 2.99 31.77 -10.84
C MET A 240 3.12 33.20 -10.31
N VAL A 241 2.48 34.19 -10.95
CA VAL A 241 2.47 35.58 -10.47
C VAL A 241 1.87 35.64 -9.05
N TYR A 242 0.71 35.01 -8.85
CA TYR A 242 0.07 34.93 -7.53
C TYR A 242 0.88 34.16 -6.47
N SER A 243 1.74 33.22 -6.88
CA SER A 243 2.67 32.54 -5.96
C SER A 243 3.84 33.45 -5.56
N TYR A 244 4.38 34.23 -6.50
CA TYR A 244 5.60 35.01 -6.30
C TYR A 244 5.42 36.41 -5.71
N ILE A 245 4.18 36.92 -5.64
CA ILE A 245 3.82 38.04 -4.75
C ILE A 245 3.70 37.62 -3.27
N GLY A 246 3.81 36.32 -2.97
CA GLY A 246 3.89 35.78 -1.61
C GLY A 246 2.54 35.76 -0.88
N ARG A 247 2.32 36.74 0.00
CA ARG A 247 1.08 36.92 0.80
C ARG A 247 0.39 38.27 0.57
N ASN A 248 0.98 39.11 -0.27
CA ASN A 248 0.46 40.45 -0.56
C ASN A 248 -0.67 40.34 -1.59
N LYS A 249 -1.49 41.39 -1.72
CA LYS A 249 -2.44 41.46 -2.83
C LYS A 249 -1.71 41.76 -4.14
N LEU A 250 -2.39 41.55 -5.26
CA LEU A 250 -1.82 41.81 -6.58
C LEU A 250 -1.53 43.31 -6.73
N GLU A 251 -2.50 44.16 -6.36
CA GLU A 251 -2.45 45.61 -6.46
C GLU A 251 -1.44 46.27 -5.51
N ASP A 252 -1.01 45.57 -4.45
CA ASP A 252 0.00 46.07 -3.49
C ASP A 252 1.45 45.86 -3.99
N VAL A 253 1.65 45.05 -5.04
CA VAL A 253 2.98 44.58 -5.50
C VAL A 253 3.21 44.73 -7.01
N VAL A 254 2.16 44.63 -7.83
CA VAL A 254 2.23 44.66 -9.29
C VAL A 254 1.56 45.95 -9.76
N SER A 255 2.31 46.86 -10.40
CA SER A 255 1.74 48.05 -11.03
C SER A 255 0.99 47.70 -12.33
N VAL A 256 0.26 48.67 -12.90
CA VAL A 256 -0.40 48.50 -14.20
C VAL A 256 0.63 48.28 -15.32
N ASP A 257 1.77 48.98 -15.27
CA ASP A 257 2.86 48.78 -16.23
C ASP A 257 3.54 47.42 -16.06
N ASP A 258 3.71 46.95 -14.81
CA ASP A 258 4.17 45.58 -14.56
C ASP A 258 3.21 44.54 -15.13
N ALA A 259 1.90 44.72 -14.95
CA ALA A 259 0.89 43.82 -15.50
C ALA A 259 0.95 43.78 -17.04
N ASN A 260 1.13 44.92 -17.70
CA ASN A 260 1.32 45.02 -19.15
C ASN A 260 2.61 44.32 -19.61
N GLU A 261 3.74 44.49 -18.90
CA GLU A 261 4.98 43.77 -19.18
C GLU A 261 4.79 42.25 -19.04
N ILE A 262 4.15 41.79 -17.96
CA ILE A 262 3.87 40.37 -17.72
C ILE A 262 2.98 39.79 -18.83
N ASN A 263 1.94 40.52 -19.26
CA ASN A 263 1.06 40.07 -20.33
C ASN A 263 1.78 40.05 -21.69
N SER A 264 2.71 40.97 -21.97
CA SER A 264 3.57 40.91 -23.16
C SER A 264 4.42 39.62 -23.23
N MET A 265 4.72 39.03 -22.07
CA MET A 265 5.47 37.78 -21.93
C MET A 265 4.59 36.51 -21.98
N LYS A 266 3.31 36.61 -22.34
CA LYS A 266 2.38 35.45 -22.39
C LYS A 266 2.79 34.34 -23.35
N SER A 267 3.66 34.61 -24.32
CA SER A 267 4.20 33.64 -25.28
C SER A 267 5.52 32.97 -24.86
N LEU A 268 6.20 33.42 -23.78
CA LEU A 268 7.47 32.81 -23.34
C LEU A 268 7.29 31.36 -22.88
N GLN A 269 8.36 30.55 -22.93
CA GLN A 269 8.35 29.23 -22.30
C GLN A 269 8.24 29.36 -20.78
N MET A 270 7.67 28.36 -20.10
CA MET A 270 7.32 28.50 -18.68
C MET A 270 8.56 28.66 -17.79
N LEU A 271 9.70 28.10 -18.19
CA LEU A 271 11.00 28.28 -17.51
C LEU A 271 11.52 29.73 -17.60
N ASP A 272 11.49 30.35 -18.79
CA ASP A 272 11.91 31.75 -18.97
C ASP A 272 10.96 32.73 -18.26
N PHE A 273 9.66 32.41 -18.25
CA PHE A 273 8.65 33.16 -17.52
C PHE A 273 8.87 33.05 -16.00
N GLU A 274 9.18 31.86 -15.48
CA GLU A 274 9.49 31.63 -14.06
C GLU A 274 10.70 32.44 -13.61
N ASP A 275 11.82 32.41 -14.33
CA ASP A 275 13.03 33.14 -13.91
C ASP A 275 12.84 34.66 -13.90
N ARG A 276 12.09 35.21 -14.87
CA ARG A 276 11.70 36.63 -14.88
C ARG A 276 10.79 36.99 -13.70
N MET A 277 9.76 36.19 -13.43
CA MET A 277 8.86 36.43 -12.29
C MET A 277 9.59 36.28 -10.95
N TRP A 278 10.55 35.36 -10.84
CA TRP A 278 11.40 35.21 -9.67
C TRP A 278 12.31 36.43 -9.48
N SER A 279 13.01 36.84 -10.52
CA SER A 279 13.95 37.97 -10.47
C SER A 279 13.24 39.32 -10.21
N LYS A 280 12.00 39.48 -10.68
CA LYS A 280 11.20 40.69 -10.47
C LYS A 280 10.46 40.72 -9.12
N PHE A 281 9.82 39.61 -8.73
CA PHE A 281 8.95 39.54 -7.53
C PHE A 281 9.40 38.46 -6.52
N GLY A 282 9.56 37.21 -6.96
CA GLY A 282 9.74 36.06 -6.05
C GLY A 282 10.93 36.20 -5.10
N SER A 283 12.05 36.71 -5.60
CA SER A 283 13.27 37.00 -4.83
C SER A 283 13.12 38.09 -3.75
N ARG A 284 12.02 38.85 -3.77
CA ARG A 284 11.71 39.92 -2.79
C ARG A 284 10.65 39.49 -1.78
N TYR A 285 9.61 38.77 -2.23
CA TYR A 285 8.43 38.47 -1.42
C TYR A 285 8.31 37.00 -0.96
N CYS A 286 9.14 36.10 -1.50
CA CYS A 286 9.15 34.67 -1.16
C CYS A 286 10.52 34.24 -0.62
N GLN A 287 10.59 33.10 0.07
CA GLN A 287 11.88 32.53 0.47
C GLN A 287 12.54 31.80 -0.71
N PRO A 288 13.88 31.70 -0.79
CA PRO A 288 14.55 30.94 -1.85
C PRO A 288 14.11 29.47 -1.97
N SER A 289 13.61 28.88 -0.89
CA SER A 289 13.00 27.54 -0.84
C SER A 289 11.57 27.46 -1.40
N ASP A 290 10.96 28.60 -1.74
CA ASP A 290 9.64 28.68 -2.38
C ASP A 290 9.73 28.79 -3.92
N ARG A 291 10.94 28.89 -4.48
CA ARG A 291 11.15 29.02 -5.93
C ARG A 291 10.79 27.73 -6.68
N ALA A 292 9.91 27.83 -7.66
CA ALA A 292 9.41 26.75 -8.49
C ALA A 292 10.34 26.35 -9.67
N SER A 293 11.63 26.72 -9.65
CA SER A 293 12.56 26.56 -10.78
C SER A 293 12.86 25.11 -11.19
N ASN A 294 12.60 24.14 -10.31
CA ASN A 294 12.76 22.71 -10.60
C ASN A 294 11.46 22.04 -11.06
N LEU A 295 10.34 22.78 -11.19
CA LEU A 295 9.12 22.22 -11.75
C LEU A 295 9.26 22.10 -13.27
N ASP A 296 9.15 20.86 -13.74
CA ASP A 296 9.09 20.47 -15.15
C ASP A 296 7.70 20.80 -15.71
N TRP A 297 7.39 22.11 -15.83
CA TRP A 297 6.05 22.66 -16.07
C TRP A 297 5.37 22.19 -17.37
N ASP A 298 6.16 21.79 -18.36
CA ASP A 298 5.75 21.42 -19.72
C ASP A 298 5.68 19.90 -19.92
N SER A 299 5.91 19.10 -18.88
CA SER A 299 6.06 17.63 -18.97
C SER A 299 4.77 16.79 -19.04
N GLY A 300 3.66 17.39 -19.45
CA GLY A 300 2.32 16.76 -19.47
C GLY A 300 1.76 16.34 -18.10
N LYS A 301 2.55 16.42 -17.02
CA LYS A 301 2.20 15.99 -15.66
C LYS A 301 1.13 16.88 -15.05
N THR A 302 0.36 16.29 -14.15
CA THR A 302 -0.71 16.96 -13.40
C THR A 302 -0.21 18.11 -12.54
N HIS A 303 -0.76 19.30 -12.75
CA HIS A 303 -0.53 20.43 -11.86
C HIS A 303 -1.43 20.33 -10.63
N SER A 304 -0.88 20.65 -9.47
CA SER A 304 -1.56 20.71 -8.17
C SER A 304 -1.35 22.09 -7.57
N TYR A 305 -2.35 22.92 -7.80
CA TYR A 305 -2.43 24.30 -7.31
C TYR A 305 -2.82 24.29 -5.84
N LYS A 306 -1.92 24.75 -4.95
CA LYS A 306 -2.15 24.79 -3.51
C LYS A 306 -2.30 26.21 -2.99
N CYS A 307 -3.22 26.42 -2.06
CA CYS A 307 -3.39 27.64 -1.28
C CYS A 307 -3.24 27.31 0.21
N TYR A 308 -2.40 28.08 0.91
CA TYR A 308 -2.14 27.94 2.34
C TYR A 308 -2.73 29.14 3.07
N VAL A 309 -3.85 28.95 3.77
CA VAL A 309 -4.58 29.99 4.51
C VAL A 309 -4.02 30.08 5.93
N CYS A 310 -3.70 31.29 6.37
CA CYS A 310 -3.08 31.57 7.66
C CYS A 310 -4.12 32.07 8.68
N SER A 311 -3.76 32.05 9.96
CA SER A 311 -4.64 32.43 11.07
C SER A 311 -4.99 33.93 11.12
N ASP A 312 -4.28 34.74 10.34
CA ASP A 312 -4.53 36.17 10.08
C ASP A 312 -5.53 36.40 8.92
N GLY A 313 -6.00 35.33 8.26
CA GLY A 313 -6.85 35.40 7.06
C GLY A 313 -6.09 35.64 5.76
N GLY A 314 -4.78 35.92 5.81
CA GLY A 314 -3.92 35.99 4.65
C GLY A 314 -3.66 34.60 4.06
N TYR A 315 -3.31 34.53 2.78
CA TYR A 315 -3.02 33.26 2.11
C TYR A 315 -1.81 33.35 1.17
N GLN A 316 -1.17 32.19 0.94
CA GLN A 316 -0.02 32.04 0.04
C GLN A 316 -0.28 30.92 -0.96
N PHE A 317 -0.03 31.17 -2.24
CA PHE A 317 -0.15 30.16 -3.30
C PHE A 317 1.18 29.43 -3.53
N LYS A 318 1.13 28.13 -3.78
CA LYS A 318 2.28 27.31 -4.20
C LYS A 318 1.87 26.30 -5.27
N PRO A 319 2.51 26.27 -6.44
CA PRO A 319 2.32 25.22 -7.42
C PRO A 319 3.13 23.97 -7.05
N SER A 320 2.68 22.80 -7.50
CA SER A 320 3.42 21.54 -7.41
C SER A 320 2.95 20.57 -8.48
N LEU A 321 3.77 19.59 -8.87
CA LEU A 321 3.36 18.51 -9.78
C LEU A 321 3.00 17.26 -8.99
N ILE A 322 1.96 16.53 -9.41
CA ILE A 322 1.57 15.23 -8.84
C ILE A 322 1.58 14.13 -9.90
N ARG A 323 1.88 12.89 -9.46
CA ARG A 323 2.13 11.76 -10.37
C ARG A 323 0.88 10.97 -10.82
N LYS A 324 -0.29 11.23 -10.24
CA LYS A 324 -1.57 10.62 -10.63
C LYS A 324 -2.70 11.64 -10.43
N ARG A 325 -3.49 11.91 -11.47
CA ARG A 325 -4.73 12.72 -11.35
C ARG A 325 -5.74 12.04 -10.41
N THR A 326 -6.50 12.87 -9.70
CA THR A 326 -7.78 12.46 -9.11
C THR A 326 -8.86 12.36 -10.20
N HIS A 327 -9.97 11.67 -9.93
CA HIS A 327 -11.09 11.61 -10.87
C HIS A 327 -11.71 12.99 -11.08
N LEU A 328 -11.80 13.80 -10.02
CA LEU A 328 -12.18 15.23 -10.08
C LEU A 328 -11.33 15.99 -11.12
N GLN A 329 -10.00 15.99 -10.98
CA GLN A 329 -9.10 16.67 -11.92
C GLN A 329 -9.20 16.16 -13.36
N ARG A 330 -9.32 14.83 -13.56
CA ARG A 330 -9.49 14.24 -14.91
C ARG A 330 -10.75 14.70 -15.64
N VAL A 331 -11.80 15.06 -14.89
CA VAL A 331 -13.08 15.47 -15.46
C VAL A 331 -13.18 16.98 -15.61
N ILE A 332 -12.61 17.77 -14.69
CA ILE A 332 -12.87 19.21 -14.61
C ILE A 332 -11.69 20.10 -15.01
N GLY A 333 -10.53 19.54 -15.32
CA GLY A 333 -9.29 20.27 -15.52
C GLY A 333 -8.50 20.47 -14.21
N ASP A 334 -7.17 20.52 -14.31
CA ASP A 334 -6.30 20.75 -13.16
C ASP A 334 -6.43 22.20 -12.67
N GLU A 335 -6.57 23.13 -13.60
CA GLU A 335 -6.70 24.59 -13.43
C GLU A 335 -8.03 25.05 -12.79
N ASN A 336 -8.97 24.12 -12.61
CA ASN A 336 -10.26 24.37 -11.96
C ASN A 336 -10.35 23.72 -10.57
N VAL A 337 -9.28 23.08 -10.08
CA VAL A 337 -9.17 22.51 -8.72
C VAL A 337 -8.10 23.24 -7.90
N LEU A 338 -8.54 23.95 -6.85
CA LEU A 338 -7.65 24.57 -5.87
C LEU A 338 -7.59 23.73 -4.58
N THR A 339 -6.39 23.32 -4.19
CA THR A 339 -6.14 22.51 -2.99
C THR A 339 -5.85 23.44 -1.81
N VAL A 340 -6.75 23.52 -0.82
CA VAL A 340 -6.67 24.49 0.27
C VAL A 340 -6.28 23.81 1.59
N LYS A 341 -5.21 24.30 2.22
CA LYS A 341 -4.81 23.93 3.59
C LYS A 341 -4.91 25.14 4.51
N PHE A 342 -5.73 25.03 5.55
CA PHE A 342 -5.83 26.01 6.62
C PHE A 342 -4.75 25.75 7.67
N ALA A 343 -4.18 26.80 8.25
CA ALA A 343 -3.30 26.69 9.41
C ALA A 343 -4.07 26.17 10.64
N VAL A 344 -3.36 25.63 11.63
CA VAL A 344 -4.01 25.16 12.88
C VAL A 344 -4.72 26.34 13.56
N ALA A 345 -6.03 26.23 13.78
CA ALA A 345 -6.80 27.24 14.50
C ALA A 345 -6.30 27.35 15.95
N ALA A 346 -5.99 28.57 16.40
CA ALA A 346 -5.54 28.81 17.77
C ALA A 346 -6.69 28.79 18.78
N ASP A 347 -7.89 29.17 18.34
CA ASP A 347 -9.08 29.30 19.18
C ASP A 347 -10.39 29.13 18.37
N MET A 348 -11.53 29.22 19.05
CA MET A 348 -12.86 29.15 18.41
C MET A 348 -13.19 30.36 17.53
N THR A 349 -12.51 31.51 17.71
CA THR A 349 -12.69 32.68 16.83
C THR A 349 -12.06 32.42 15.47
N THR A 350 -10.81 31.93 15.47
CA THR A 350 -10.09 31.50 14.26
C THR A 350 -10.88 30.41 13.51
N CYS A 351 -11.49 29.46 14.25
CA CYS A 351 -12.38 28.44 13.68
C CYS A 351 -13.53 29.07 12.87
N ARG A 352 -14.29 30.00 13.47
CA ARG A 352 -15.40 30.69 12.79
C ARG A 352 -14.93 31.55 11.62
N ASN A 353 -13.75 32.18 11.73
CA ASN A 353 -13.17 32.95 10.64
C ASN A 353 -12.85 32.05 9.43
N TYR A 354 -12.37 30.82 9.66
CA TYR A 354 -12.17 29.84 8.60
C TYR A 354 -13.49 29.29 8.02
N GLU A 355 -14.54 29.11 8.84
CA GLU A 355 -15.90 28.77 8.35
C GLU A 355 -16.38 29.85 7.36
N THR A 356 -16.41 31.11 7.78
CA THR A 356 -16.80 32.25 6.93
C THR A 356 -15.93 32.38 5.67
N PHE A 357 -14.61 32.14 5.77
CA PHE A 357 -13.69 32.16 4.63
C PHE A 357 -14.00 31.03 3.63
N ALA A 358 -14.32 29.82 4.11
CA ALA A 358 -14.69 28.68 3.26
C ALA A 358 -16.07 28.86 2.59
N GLU A 359 -17.03 29.51 3.27
CA GLU A 359 -18.31 29.93 2.67
C GLU A 359 -18.09 31.00 1.57
N SER A 360 -17.20 31.97 1.84
CA SER A 360 -16.90 33.09 0.93
C SER A 360 -16.26 32.61 -0.38
N GLY A 361 -15.24 31.76 -0.28
CA GLY A 361 -14.43 31.29 -1.42
C GLY A 361 -13.12 32.07 -1.63
N ILE A 362 -12.32 31.63 -2.60
CA ILE A 362 -10.96 32.15 -2.88
C ILE A 362 -10.88 32.62 -4.33
N HIS A 363 -10.35 33.83 -4.56
CA HIS A 363 -10.13 34.38 -5.89
C HIS A 363 -8.68 34.16 -6.35
N VAL A 364 -8.49 33.84 -7.64
CA VAL A 364 -7.18 33.80 -8.32
C VAL A 364 -7.33 34.52 -9.66
N GLY A 365 -6.93 35.79 -9.70
CA GLY A 365 -7.37 36.71 -10.76
C GLY A 365 -8.90 36.76 -10.82
N LEU A 366 -9.45 36.75 -12.03
CA LEU A 366 -10.91 36.77 -12.26
C LEU A 366 -11.62 35.44 -12.01
N ARG A 367 -10.92 34.37 -11.58
CA ARG A 367 -11.50 33.04 -11.30
C ARG A 367 -11.83 32.91 -9.80
N HIS A 368 -13.07 32.52 -9.49
CA HIS A 368 -13.53 32.33 -8.11
C HIS A 368 -13.78 30.85 -7.80
N TYR A 369 -13.08 30.35 -6.78
CA TYR A 369 -13.09 28.97 -6.33
C TYR A 369 -13.88 28.83 -5.02
N ARG A 370 -14.85 27.91 -4.98
CA ARG A 370 -15.70 27.66 -3.81
C ARG A 370 -15.51 26.26 -3.26
N PHE A 371 -15.74 26.08 -1.96
CA PHE A 371 -15.57 24.81 -1.27
C PHE A 371 -16.37 23.68 -1.95
N PHE A 372 -15.75 22.50 -2.12
CA PHE A 372 -16.35 21.36 -2.81
C PHE A 372 -16.40 20.09 -1.95
N VAL A 373 -15.29 19.71 -1.31
CA VAL A 373 -15.14 18.47 -0.52
C VAL A 373 -13.88 18.57 0.36
N PHE A 374 -13.77 17.78 1.44
CA PHE A 374 -12.57 17.72 2.26
C PHE A 374 -12.10 16.29 2.57
N LYS A 375 -10.80 16.12 2.84
CA LYS A 375 -10.19 14.83 3.12
C LYS A 375 -9.13 14.95 4.22
N ASP A 376 -9.19 14.05 5.20
CA ASP A 376 -8.16 13.92 6.23
C ASP A 376 -6.84 13.44 5.62
N GLU A 377 -5.72 14.05 6.03
CA GLU A 377 -4.39 13.57 5.65
C GLU A 377 -3.99 12.39 6.55
N GLY A 378 -4.08 11.18 5.98
CA GLY A 378 -3.68 9.94 6.63
C GLY A 378 -2.19 9.93 7.04
N LYS A 379 -1.88 9.26 8.15
CA LYS A 379 -0.55 9.22 8.82
C LYS A 379 0.59 8.59 8.00
N GLU A 380 0.42 8.30 6.70
CA GLU A 380 1.32 7.43 5.91
C GLU A 380 2.48 8.15 5.20
N ARG A 381 2.37 9.45 4.87
CA ARG A 381 3.50 10.24 4.29
C ARG A 381 4.51 10.70 5.35
N LYS A 382 4.90 9.80 6.26
CA LYS A 382 5.65 10.13 7.47
C LYS A 382 7.17 10.33 7.30
N THR A 383 7.72 10.16 6.10
CA THR A 383 9.15 9.91 5.93
C THR A 383 10.03 11.17 5.86
N TYR A 384 9.57 12.27 5.25
CA TYR A 384 10.41 13.47 5.03
C TYR A 384 9.78 14.83 5.39
N GLU A 385 8.45 14.95 5.44
CA GLU A 385 7.78 16.16 5.92
C GLU A 385 7.98 16.32 7.44
N LYS A 386 9.06 17.01 7.85
CA LYS A 386 9.34 17.41 9.23
C LYS A 386 9.10 18.90 9.51
N GLU A 387 9.22 19.76 8.51
CA GLU A 387 9.12 21.23 8.70
C GLU A 387 7.67 21.74 8.51
N ASP A 388 6.97 21.27 7.47
CA ASP A 388 5.60 21.69 7.14
C ASP A 388 4.57 21.40 8.26
N ARG A 389 4.91 20.47 9.17
CA ARG A 389 4.17 20.18 10.41
C ARG A 389 4.00 21.38 11.35
N LYS A 390 4.74 22.48 11.13
CA LYS A 390 4.60 23.73 11.89
C LYS A 390 3.57 24.72 11.33
N ARG A 391 2.96 24.47 10.16
CA ARG A 391 2.07 25.45 9.50
C ARG A 391 0.67 24.96 9.10
N GLY A 392 0.41 23.66 8.95
CA GLY A 392 -0.88 23.16 8.45
C GLY A 392 -1.75 22.43 9.48
N SER A 393 -3.07 22.59 9.36
CA SER A 393 -4.05 21.63 9.90
C SER A 393 -4.01 20.32 9.11
N SER A 394 -4.51 19.22 9.69
CA SER A 394 -4.48 17.89 9.06
C SER A 394 -5.66 17.59 8.13
N VAL A 395 -6.38 18.62 7.64
CA VAL A 395 -7.37 18.50 6.57
C VAL A 395 -6.78 19.08 5.28
N THR A 396 -7.01 18.41 4.16
CA THR A 396 -6.93 19.04 2.84
C THR A 396 -8.33 19.27 2.31
N CYS A 397 -8.68 20.53 2.08
CA CYS A 397 -9.93 20.92 1.43
C CYS A 397 -9.70 21.08 -0.08
N TYR A 398 -10.73 20.82 -0.86
CA TYR A 398 -10.72 20.99 -2.31
C TYR A 398 -11.79 22.00 -2.68
N PHE A 399 -11.38 23.05 -3.39
CA PHE A 399 -12.23 24.11 -3.88
C PHE A 399 -12.24 24.04 -5.41
N VAL A 400 -13.38 24.34 -6.02
CA VAL A 400 -13.62 24.20 -7.47
C VAL A 400 -14.00 25.56 -8.06
N LYS A 401 -13.51 25.89 -9.27
CA LYS A 401 -13.94 27.07 -10.03
C LYS A 401 -15.47 26.99 -10.24
N ARG A 402 -16.20 27.97 -9.72
CA ARG A 402 -17.68 28.05 -9.83
C ARG A 402 -18.17 29.32 -10.52
N GLU A 403 -17.38 30.38 -10.43
CA GLU A 403 -17.68 31.71 -10.95
C GLU A 403 -16.42 32.26 -11.64
N SER A 404 -16.62 33.09 -12.66
CA SER A 404 -15.54 33.81 -13.35
C SER A 404 -16.06 35.18 -13.77
N ILE A 405 -15.26 36.22 -13.58
CA ILE A 405 -15.63 37.62 -13.86
C ILE A 405 -14.98 38.12 -15.17
N ALA A 406 -14.35 37.22 -15.93
CA ALA A 406 -13.75 37.50 -17.23
C ALA A 406 -14.82 37.55 -18.35
N PRO A 407 -15.01 38.67 -19.07
CA PRO A 407 -16.03 38.79 -20.12
C PRO A 407 -15.89 37.82 -21.31
N TRP A 408 -14.75 37.14 -21.44
CA TRP A 408 -14.38 36.25 -22.55
C TRP A 408 -14.15 34.79 -22.14
N ASP A 409 -14.49 34.40 -20.90
CA ASP A 409 -14.50 32.99 -20.44
C ASP A 409 -15.79 32.30 -20.95
N ASP A 410 -15.98 32.32 -22.28
CA ASP A 410 -17.26 32.05 -22.93
C ASP A 410 -17.56 30.53 -23.01
N ARG A 411 -18.60 30.12 -22.28
CA ARG A 411 -19.41 28.88 -22.39
C ARG A 411 -18.77 27.49 -22.29
N ASP A 412 -17.48 27.27 -22.52
CA ASP A 412 -16.93 25.89 -22.62
C ASP A 412 -16.67 25.16 -21.29
N ASN A 413 -16.82 25.83 -20.14
CA ASN A 413 -16.74 25.15 -18.84
C ASN A 413 -18.09 24.50 -18.47
N LEU A 414 -18.26 23.21 -18.80
CA LEU A 414 -19.45 22.37 -18.57
C LEU A 414 -20.12 22.56 -17.18
N ILE A 415 -19.32 22.81 -16.15
CA ILE A 415 -19.74 22.99 -14.74
C ILE A 415 -20.45 24.34 -14.47
N MET A 416 -20.15 25.37 -15.26
CA MET A 416 -20.70 26.72 -15.07
C MET A 416 -22.20 26.79 -15.38
N ASN A 417 -22.69 25.87 -16.21
CA ASN A 417 -24.11 25.76 -16.57
C ASN A 417 -25.01 25.29 -15.41
N TYR A 418 -24.42 24.75 -14.34
CA TYR A 418 -25.13 24.23 -13.16
C TYR A 418 -25.18 25.29 -12.06
N LYS A 419 -26.36 25.49 -11.48
CA LYS A 419 -26.64 26.61 -10.56
C LYS A 419 -25.95 26.47 -9.21
N THR A 420 -25.97 25.28 -8.63
CA THR A 420 -25.47 25.01 -7.27
C THR A 420 -24.23 24.12 -7.26
N THR A 421 -23.46 24.18 -6.19
CA THR A 421 -22.35 23.23 -5.94
C THR A 421 -22.87 21.80 -5.76
N HIS A 422 -24.11 21.64 -5.24
CA HIS A 422 -24.79 20.35 -5.13
C HIS A 422 -25.00 19.68 -6.50
N ASP A 423 -25.52 20.42 -7.48
CA ASP A 423 -25.73 19.92 -8.85
C ASP A 423 -24.44 19.33 -9.44
N VAL A 424 -23.31 20.04 -9.25
CA VAL A 424 -21.98 19.64 -9.75
C VAL A 424 -21.48 18.37 -9.07
N ARG A 425 -21.72 18.19 -7.76
CA ARG A 425 -21.42 16.92 -7.07
C ARG A 425 -22.29 15.79 -7.62
N CYS A 426 -23.55 16.06 -7.93
CA CYS A 426 -24.48 15.08 -8.50
C CYS A 426 -24.06 14.56 -9.88
N LEU A 427 -23.27 15.31 -10.66
CA LEU A 427 -22.69 14.81 -11.91
C LEU A 427 -21.69 13.65 -11.71
N PHE A 428 -20.99 13.62 -10.57
CA PHE A 428 -20.07 12.51 -10.23
C PHE A 428 -20.80 11.31 -9.64
N MET A 429 -21.74 11.56 -8.75
CA MET A 429 -22.61 10.55 -8.14
C MET A 429 -23.81 11.23 -7.48
N HIS A 430 -24.97 10.57 -7.43
CA HIS A 430 -26.22 11.04 -6.81
C HIS A 430 -26.08 11.03 -5.27
N ILE A 431 -25.17 11.87 -4.78
CA ILE A 431 -24.58 11.87 -3.44
C ILE A 431 -25.58 12.21 -2.33
N HIS A 432 -26.68 12.88 -2.68
CA HIS A 432 -27.81 13.16 -1.80
C HIS A 432 -28.59 11.91 -1.36
N THR A 433 -28.39 10.76 -2.01
CA THR A 433 -29.02 9.48 -1.65
C THR A 433 -28.43 8.80 -0.41
N VAL A 434 -27.27 9.27 0.10
CA VAL A 434 -26.66 8.69 1.30
C VAL A 434 -27.41 9.08 2.58
N PRO A 435 -27.47 8.22 3.62
CA PRO A 435 -28.39 8.45 4.74
C PRO A 435 -27.90 9.45 5.80
N ASN A 436 -26.66 9.96 5.75
CA ASN A 436 -26.20 11.04 6.64
C ASN A 436 -25.01 11.85 6.09
N ILE A 437 -24.75 13.02 6.69
CA ILE A 437 -23.68 13.96 6.29
C ILE A 437 -22.27 13.37 6.41
N ALA A 438 -22.02 12.49 7.38
CA ALA A 438 -20.72 11.80 7.51
C ALA A 438 -20.45 10.90 6.29
N LYS A 439 -21.45 10.10 5.88
CA LYS A 439 -21.40 9.34 4.62
C LYS A 439 -21.26 10.26 3.41
N TYR A 440 -21.89 11.43 3.38
CA TYR A 440 -21.77 12.40 2.27
C TYR A 440 -20.31 12.76 1.98
N ASN A 441 -19.56 13.28 2.96
CA ASN A 441 -18.15 13.62 2.71
C ASN A 441 -17.26 12.38 2.48
N ALA A 442 -17.52 11.28 3.20
CA ALA A 442 -16.76 10.03 3.06
C ALA A 442 -16.95 9.36 1.68
N ARG A 443 -18.15 9.47 1.06
CA ARG A 443 -18.41 8.96 -0.29
C ARG A 443 -17.98 9.93 -1.38
N LEU A 444 -18.23 11.24 -1.21
CA LEU A 444 -17.74 12.25 -2.16
C LEU A 444 -16.21 12.22 -2.29
N SER A 445 -15.50 11.93 -1.19
CA SER A 445 -14.04 11.71 -1.16
C SER A 445 -13.53 10.57 -2.06
N LEU A 446 -14.40 9.71 -2.62
CA LEU A 446 -14.00 8.69 -3.59
C LEU A 446 -13.39 9.30 -4.87
N ILE A 447 -13.91 10.45 -5.34
CA ILE A 447 -13.37 11.15 -6.52
C ILE A 447 -11.94 11.68 -6.29
N LEU A 448 -11.55 11.85 -5.03
CA LEU A 448 -10.21 12.25 -4.57
C LEU A 448 -9.25 11.06 -4.40
N SER A 449 -9.59 9.90 -4.97
CA SER A 449 -8.67 8.77 -5.07
C SER A 449 -7.62 9.05 -6.15
N THR A 450 -6.34 8.84 -5.85
CA THR A 450 -5.25 8.95 -6.84
C THR A 450 -5.19 7.66 -7.67
N THR A 451 -5.94 7.65 -8.77
CA THR A 451 -6.19 6.47 -9.63
C THR A 451 -5.62 6.64 -11.03
N ILE A 452 -5.64 5.57 -11.80
CA ILE A 452 -5.49 5.57 -13.26
C ILE A 452 -6.85 5.17 -13.84
N LYS A 453 -7.38 5.98 -14.76
CA LYS A 453 -8.61 5.66 -15.48
C LYS A 453 -8.33 4.50 -16.44
N LEU A 454 -9.18 3.47 -16.43
CA LEU A 454 -9.18 2.45 -17.48
C LEU A 454 -9.78 3.05 -18.74
N GLN A 455 -9.08 2.96 -19.87
CA GLN A 455 -9.55 3.50 -21.14
C GLN A 455 -10.52 2.52 -21.79
N VAL A 456 -11.78 2.61 -21.37
CA VAL A 456 -12.91 1.85 -21.89
C VAL A 456 -14.11 2.79 -22.05
N ASP A 457 -14.86 2.64 -23.13
CA ASP A 457 -16.19 3.26 -23.24
C ASP A 457 -17.18 2.47 -22.37
N LEU A 458 -17.65 3.10 -21.30
CA LEU A 458 -18.61 2.51 -20.37
C LEU A 458 -20.04 2.46 -20.92
N ALA A 459 -20.35 3.06 -22.08
CA ALA A 459 -21.61 2.78 -22.79
C ALA A 459 -21.57 1.41 -23.50
N SER A 460 -20.38 0.91 -23.84
CA SER A 460 -20.16 -0.45 -24.37
C SER A 460 -20.03 -1.55 -23.31
N VAL A 461 -20.12 -1.21 -22.01
CA VAL A 461 -19.90 -2.14 -20.88
C VAL A 461 -21.20 -2.44 -20.17
N SER A 462 -21.52 -3.73 -20.05
CA SER A 462 -22.64 -4.20 -19.24
C SER A 462 -22.25 -4.20 -17.76
N VAL A 463 -22.83 -3.29 -16.98
CA VAL A 463 -22.67 -3.24 -15.52
C VAL A 463 -23.88 -3.93 -14.88
N GLU A 464 -23.73 -5.21 -14.58
CA GLU A 464 -24.78 -6.05 -13.98
C GLU A 464 -24.71 -5.97 -12.45
N GLN A 465 -25.86 -5.99 -11.77
CA GLN A 465 -25.90 -6.19 -10.31
C GLN A 465 -26.18 -7.65 -9.98
N ILE A 466 -25.39 -8.23 -9.08
CA ILE A 466 -25.58 -9.57 -8.50
C ILE A 466 -25.72 -9.46 -6.98
N ASP A 467 -26.46 -10.35 -6.34
CA ASP A 467 -26.71 -10.28 -4.91
C ASP A 467 -25.45 -10.56 -4.06
N ASP A 468 -25.42 -10.04 -2.83
CA ASP A 468 -24.44 -10.47 -1.82
C ASP A 468 -24.82 -11.85 -1.27
N ILE A 469 -23.83 -12.69 -0.99
CA ILE A 469 -24.06 -14.01 -0.40
C ILE A 469 -24.27 -13.84 1.12
N PRO A 470 -25.44 -14.19 1.69
CA PRO A 470 -25.70 -14.03 3.11
C PRO A 470 -24.90 -15.05 3.94
N CYS A 471 -24.52 -14.64 5.15
CA CYS A 471 -24.09 -15.57 6.20
C CYS A 471 -25.32 -16.34 6.71
N ILE A 472 -25.21 -17.66 6.86
CA ILE A 472 -26.31 -18.53 7.27
C ILE A 472 -25.94 -19.36 8.50
N ASP A 473 -26.93 -19.62 9.35
CA ASP A 473 -26.79 -20.52 10.50
C ASP A 473 -27.07 -21.99 10.15
N GLU A 474 -26.94 -22.87 11.14
CA GLU A 474 -27.18 -24.32 11.03
C GLU A 474 -28.64 -24.68 10.66
N ASN A 475 -29.57 -23.73 10.79
CA ASN A 475 -30.98 -23.87 10.43
C ASN A 475 -31.28 -23.30 9.03
N GLY A 476 -30.29 -22.69 8.35
CA GLY A 476 -30.47 -21.98 7.08
C GLY A 476 -31.00 -20.55 7.22
N CYS A 477 -31.07 -20.00 8.44
CA CYS A 477 -31.50 -18.63 8.68
C CYS A 477 -30.35 -17.65 8.43
N THR A 478 -30.65 -16.49 7.82
CA THR A 478 -29.69 -15.39 7.67
C THR A 478 -29.24 -14.87 9.03
N VAL A 479 -27.92 -14.78 9.23
CA VAL A 479 -27.32 -14.22 10.44
C VAL A 479 -27.28 -12.69 10.32
N CYS A 480 -27.80 -11.97 11.33
CA CYS A 480 -27.58 -10.53 11.48
C CYS A 480 -26.38 -10.24 12.38
N ASP A 481 -25.78 -9.06 12.21
CA ASP A 481 -24.79 -8.51 13.13
C ASP A 481 -25.45 -7.90 14.40
N GLU A 482 -24.61 -7.37 15.29
CA GLU A 482 -25.04 -6.77 16.57
C GLU A 482 -25.73 -5.40 16.43
N ASP A 483 -25.57 -4.71 15.29
CA ASP A 483 -26.34 -3.50 14.98
C ASP A 483 -27.69 -3.85 14.28
N GLY A 484 -27.89 -5.13 13.91
CA GLY A 484 -29.13 -5.71 13.37
C GLY A 484 -29.13 -5.96 11.85
N GLU A 485 -28.04 -5.66 11.16
CA GLU A 485 -27.94 -5.71 9.70
C GLU A 485 -27.55 -7.13 9.22
N PRO A 486 -28.04 -7.62 8.06
CA PRO A 486 -27.67 -8.93 7.53
C PRO A 486 -26.16 -9.07 7.29
N SER A 487 -25.53 -10.05 7.94
CA SER A 487 -24.14 -10.41 7.70
C SER A 487 -23.98 -11.08 6.33
N ILE A 488 -22.90 -10.75 5.62
CA ILE A 488 -22.62 -11.24 4.27
C ILE A 488 -21.20 -11.78 4.14
N HIS A 489 -21.04 -12.74 3.24
CA HIS A 489 -19.75 -13.31 2.88
C HIS A 489 -18.97 -12.47 1.87
N THR A 490 -19.62 -11.60 1.09
CA THR A 490 -19.06 -10.98 -0.13
C THR A 490 -18.80 -9.47 -0.06
N ASP A 491 -18.74 -8.84 1.11
CA ASP A 491 -18.63 -7.37 1.20
C ASP A 491 -17.44 -6.81 0.41
N GLY A 492 -17.75 -6.01 -0.62
CA GLY A 492 -16.77 -5.25 -1.35
C GLY A 492 -16.15 -5.97 -2.56
N THR A 493 -16.56 -7.20 -2.92
CA THR A 493 -15.99 -7.91 -4.08
C THR A 493 -17.02 -8.33 -5.14
N GLY A 494 -16.66 -8.12 -6.42
CA GLY A 494 -17.45 -8.44 -7.61
C GLY A 494 -16.60 -9.07 -8.70
N PHE A 495 -17.09 -9.07 -9.95
CA PHE A 495 -16.42 -9.74 -11.08
C PHE A 495 -16.19 -8.80 -12.26
N ILE A 496 -15.17 -9.10 -13.07
CA ILE A 496 -14.86 -8.43 -14.33
C ILE A 496 -14.46 -9.45 -15.40
N SER A 497 -14.95 -9.25 -16.62
CA SER A 497 -14.61 -10.06 -17.79
C SER A 497 -13.14 -9.94 -18.18
N GLU A 498 -12.56 -11.02 -18.71
CA GLU A 498 -11.14 -11.08 -19.04
C GLU A 498 -10.72 -10.02 -20.07
N ASP A 499 -11.57 -9.73 -21.07
CA ASP A 499 -11.28 -8.73 -22.10
C ASP A 499 -11.14 -7.30 -21.54
N LEU A 500 -11.88 -6.97 -20.47
CA LEU A 500 -11.73 -5.71 -19.74
C LEU A 500 -10.52 -5.71 -18.80
N ALA A 501 -10.23 -6.84 -18.16
CA ALA A 501 -9.10 -6.95 -17.23
C ALA A 501 -7.74 -6.84 -17.92
N VAL A 502 -7.62 -7.34 -19.15
CA VAL A 502 -6.41 -7.24 -20.00
C VAL A 502 -6.10 -5.78 -20.42
N LEU A 503 -7.07 -4.85 -20.32
CA LEU A 503 -6.85 -3.42 -20.57
C LEU A 503 -6.10 -2.71 -19.42
N VAL A 504 -5.92 -3.34 -18.27
CA VAL A 504 -5.21 -2.71 -17.14
C VAL A 504 -3.73 -2.50 -17.51
N PRO A 505 -3.18 -1.27 -17.41
CA PRO A 505 -1.81 -1.00 -17.83
C PRO A 505 -0.74 -1.81 -17.09
N ASN A 506 0.27 -2.28 -17.83
CA ASN A 506 1.41 -3.04 -17.30
C ASN A 506 2.11 -2.35 -16.12
N ASP A 507 2.09 -1.01 -16.04
CA ASP A 507 2.56 -0.21 -14.91
C ASP A 507 2.04 -0.69 -13.53
N PHE A 508 0.85 -1.29 -13.48
CA PHE A 508 0.28 -1.92 -12.28
C PHE A 508 0.84 -3.33 -12.01
N LEU A 509 1.08 -4.12 -13.06
CA LEU A 509 1.58 -5.50 -12.98
C LEU A 509 3.06 -5.54 -12.59
N ASP A 510 3.88 -4.72 -13.25
CA ASP A 510 5.30 -4.58 -12.95
C ASP A 510 5.55 -3.94 -11.58
N ALA A 511 4.69 -2.99 -11.18
CA ALA A 511 4.83 -2.15 -9.98
C ALA A 511 6.23 -1.49 -9.82
N LYS A 512 7.01 -1.42 -10.92
CA LYS A 512 8.36 -0.87 -11.03
C LYS A 512 8.38 0.38 -11.92
N PHE A 513 7.97 1.51 -11.35
CA PHE A 513 8.40 2.87 -11.73
C PHE A 513 8.62 3.17 -13.23
N THR A 514 7.59 3.10 -14.06
CA THR A 514 7.54 3.93 -15.26
C THR A 514 7.30 5.40 -14.86
N LYS A 515 8.28 6.25 -15.16
CA LYS A 515 8.10 7.71 -15.16
C LYS A 515 7.41 8.08 -16.47
N THR A 516 6.10 7.89 -16.53
CA THR A 516 5.28 8.24 -17.70
C THR A 516 5.27 9.76 -17.91
N LYS A 517 6.26 10.23 -18.68
CA LYS A 517 6.05 11.32 -19.63
C LYS A 517 4.95 10.90 -20.59
N ASP A 518 4.08 11.84 -20.95
CA ASP A 518 3.37 11.93 -22.23
C ASP A 518 2.79 10.62 -22.79
N TYR A 519 1.57 10.27 -22.32
CA TYR A 519 0.72 9.25 -22.93
C TYR A 519 -0.73 9.74 -23.03
N GLU A 520 -1.00 10.62 -24.00
CA GLU A 520 -2.22 10.41 -24.79
C GLU A 520 -1.97 9.17 -25.64
N PHE A 521 -2.89 8.21 -25.59
CA PHE A 521 -2.86 7.06 -26.48
C PHE A 521 -3.92 7.29 -27.55
N ASP A 522 -3.49 7.38 -28.80
CA ASP A 522 -4.41 7.35 -29.93
C ASP A 522 -5.30 6.11 -29.85
N VAL A 523 -6.53 6.25 -30.31
CA VAL A 523 -7.54 5.19 -30.22
C VAL A 523 -7.08 4.01 -31.08
N ILE A 524 -6.66 2.93 -30.43
CA ILE A 524 -6.57 1.62 -31.09
C ILE A 524 -8.00 1.18 -31.37
N GLN A 525 -8.53 1.61 -32.51
CA GLN A 525 -9.72 1.03 -33.09
C GLN A 525 -9.39 -0.42 -33.40
N THR A 526 -10.05 -1.34 -32.70
CA THR A 526 -10.05 -2.75 -33.08
C THR A 526 -10.95 -2.93 -34.30
N GLU A 527 -10.48 -2.46 -35.46
CA GLU A 527 -11.17 -2.69 -36.73
C GLU A 527 -11.22 -4.20 -37.01
N THR A 528 -12.43 -4.75 -36.98
CA THR A 528 -12.72 -6.10 -37.44
C THR A 528 -12.69 -6.14 -38.97
N GLY A 529 -11.49 -6.17 -39.59
CA GLY A 529 -11.41 -6.25 -41.05
C GLY A 529 -10.01 -6.34 -41.66
N SER A 530 -9.88 -7.22 -42.65
CA SER A 530 -8.77 -7.36 -43.60
C SER A 530 -7.40 -7.82 -43.04
N ALA A 531 -6.62 -8.47 -43.91
CA ALA A 531 -5.29 -8.98 -43.61
C ALA A 531 -4.21 -8.05 -44.20
N GLY A 532 -3.15 -7.80 -43.42
CA GLY A 532 -1.96 -7.06 -43.87
C GLY A 532 -0.70 -7.61 -43.20
N LEU A 533 0.39 -7.77 -43.95
CA LEU A 533 1.64 -8.31 -43.42
C LEU A 533 2.34 -7.27 -42.52
N GLY A 534 2.41 -7.56 -41.22
CA GLY A 534 3.07 -6.69 -40.24
C GLY A 534 3.19 -7.38 -38.89
N GLY A 535 4.07 -8.38 -38.80
CA GLY A 535 4.21 -9.30 -37.65
C GLY A 535 4.76 -8.67 -36.37
N ARG A 536 4.09 -7.64 -35.82
CA ARG A 536 4.35 -7.11 -34.49
C ARG A 536 3.88 -8.15 -33.47
N GLN A 537 4.84 -8.84 -32.86
CA GLN A 537 4.60 -9.95 -31.94
C GLN A 537 3.67 -9.50 -30.80
N VAL A 538 2.43 -10.00 -30.80
CA VAL A 538 1.45 -9.68 -29.76
C VAL A 538 1.88 -10.37 -28.47
N LEU A 539 2.49 -9.59 -27.57
CA LEU A 539 2.85 -10.05 -26.23
C LEU A 539 1.55 -10.42 -25.51
N VAL A 540 1.32 -11.72 -25.28
CA VAL A 540 0.15 -12.23 -24.56
C VAL A 540 0.20 -11.67 -23.14
N ARG A 541 -0.75 -10.79 -22.81
CA ARG A 541 -0.84 -10.15 -21.49
C ARG A 541 -1.72 -11.00 -20.58
N GLU A 542 -1.14 -11.58 -19.54
CA GLU A 542 -1.92 -12.13 -18.44
C GLU A 542 -2.55 -10.97 -17.63
N PRO A 543 -3.86 -10.96 -17.38
CA PRO A 543 -4.51 -9.91 -16.60
C PRO A 543 -4.19 -10.03 -15.10
N PRO A 544 -4.26 -8.92 -14.34
CA PRO A 544 -4.22 -8.97 -12.87
C PRO A 544 -5.44 -9.72 -12.33
N LEU A 545 -5.22 -10.71 -11.46
CA LEU A 545 -6.27 -11.56 -10.86
C LEU A 545 -7.37 -10.76 -10.13
N LEU A 546 -6.95 -9.81 -9.28
CA LEU A 546 -7.84 -8.89 -8.57
C LEU A 546 -7.48 -7.44 -8.91
N ILE A 547 -8.52 -6.63 -9.15
CA ILE A 547 -8.42 -5.21 -9.49
C ILE A 547 -9.17 -4.40 -8.43
N GLN A 548 -8.46 -3.61 -7.62
CA GLN A 548 -9.11 -2.65 -6.71
C GLN A 548 -9.50 -1.38 -7.47
N CYS A 549 -10.79 -1.06 -7.51
CA CYS A 549 -11.32 0.02 -8.34
C CYS A 549 -12.22 0.99 -7.57
N ARG A 550 -12.59 2.08 -8.25
CA ARG A 550 -13.84 2.82 -8.03
C ARG A 550 -14.53 2.90 -9.38
N LEU A 551 -15.84 2.66 -9.44
CA LEU A 551 -16.62 2.77 -10.68
C LEU A 551 -17.71 3.82 -10.45
N PHE A 552 -17.68 4.87 -11.26
CA PHE A 552 -18.74 5.86 -11.39
C PHE A 552 -19.54 5.50 -12.62
N HIS A 553 -20.85 5.26 -12.46
CA HIS A 553 -21.72 4.80 -13.54
C HIS A 553 -23.17 5.24 -13.27
N GLU A 554 -23.72 6.08 -14.15
CA GLU A 554 -25.09 6.60 -14.12
C GLU A 554 -25.49 7.20 -12.75
N GLY A 555 -24.59 7.99 -12.16
CA GLY A 555 -24.80 8.57 -10.83
C GLY A 555 -24.63 7.60 -9.65
N SER A 556 -24.40 6.31 -9.88
CA SER A 556 -23.94 5.39 -8.82
C SER A 556 -22.43 5.49 -8.61
N ALA A 557 -21.98 5.31 -7.38
CA ALA A 557 -20.55 5.20 -7.04
C ALA A 557 -20.26 3.89 -6.30
N VAL A 558 -19.47 3.04 -6.94
CA VAL A 558 -19.09 1.71 -6.48
C VAL A 558 -17.63 1.73 -6.00
N LYS A 559 -17.33 1.10 -4.87
CA LYS A 559 -15.96 0.86 -4.38
C LYS A 559 -15.82 -0.61 -3.99
N GLY A 560 -14.80 -1.27 -4.52
CA GLY A 560 -14.52 -2.67 -4.22
C GLY A 560 -13.29 -3.23 -4.94
N THR A 561 -13.15 -4.55 -4.87
CA THR A 561 -12.33 -5.34 -5.79
C THR A 561 -13.20 -5.98 -6.88
N LEU A 562 -12.60 -6.23 -8.04
CA LEU A 562 -13.17 -7.04 -9.11
C LEU A 562 -12.22 -8.21 -9.38
N LEU A 563 -12.72 -9.44 -9.25
CA LEU A 563 -12.03 -10.67 -9.62
C LEU A 563 -12.23 -10.94 -11.11
N VAL A 564 -11.15 -11.31 -11.82
CA VAL A 564 -11.24 -11.78 -13.21
C VAL A 564 -12.07 -13.06 -13.26
N ASN A 565 -13.11 -13.06 -14.09
CA ASN A 565 -13.99 -14.21 -14.28
C ASN A 565 -14.16 -14.52 -15.78
N LYS A 566 -13.46 -15.56 -16.24
CA LYS A 566 -13.48 -16.10 -17.60
C LYS A 566 -14.84 -16.67 -18.04
N LYS A 567 -15.76 -16.94 -17.10
CA LYS A 567 -17.13 -17.41 -17.38
C LYS A 567 -18.09 -16.26 -17.71
N LEU A 568 -17.67 -15.00 -17.57
CA LEU A 568 -18.47 -13.85 -17.99
C LEU A 568 -18.45 -13.66 -19.51
N LYS A 569 -19.49 -13.02 -20.02
CA LYS A 569 -19.49 -12.48 -21.39
C LYS A 569 -18.44 -11.37 -21.50
N PRO A 570 -17.87 -11.14 -22.70
CA PRO A 570 -17.02 -9.98 -22.94
C PRO A 570 -17.75 -8.68 -22.59
N ARG A 571 -17.01 -7.67 -22.11
CA ARG A 571 -17.54 -6.37 -21.68
C ARG A 571 -18.53 -6.39 -20.51
N THR A 572 -18.54 -7.44 -19.69
CA THR A 572 -19.33 -7.48 -18.44
C THR A 572 -18.51 -7.12 -17.19
N ILE A 573 -19.09 -6.31 -16.31
CA ILE A 573 -18.68 -6.10 -14.91
C ILE A 573 -19.89 -6.45 -14.03
N GLN A 574 -19.68 -7.26 -12.98
CA GLN A 574 -20.74 -7.60 -12.01
C GLN A 574 -20.41 -6.98 -10.64
N VAL A 575 -21.35 -6.20 -10.09
CA VAL A 575 -21.21 -5.51 -8.80
C VAL A 575 -22.25 -5.97 -7.79
N ARG A 576 -21.91 -5.93 -6.50
CA ARG A 576 -22.81 -6.32 -5.39
C ARG A 576 -23.38 -5.11 -4.63
N PRO A 577 -24.57 -5.22 -3.99
CA PRO A 577 -25.13 -4.19 -3.12
C PRO A 577 -24.13 -3.59 -2.13
N SER A 578 -23.32 -4.44 -1.49
CA SER A 578 -22.24 -4.08 -0.58
C SER A 578 -21.23 -3.10 -1.20
N MET A 579 -20.88 -3.29 -2.48
CA MET A 579 -19.95 -2.44 -3.22
C MET A 579 -20.54 -1.07 -3.59
N ILE A 580 -21.87 -0.95 -3.69
CA ILE A 580 -22.56 0.27 -4.14
C ILE A 580 -22.62 1.27 -2.97
N LYS A 581 -21.59 2.12 -2.89
CA LYS A 581 -21.42 3.05 -1.77
C LYS A 581 -22.27 4.33 -1.92
N VAL A 582 -22.76 4.66 -3.13
CA VAL A 582 -23.83 5.65 -3.46
C VAL A 582 -24.71 5.07 -4.59
N LYS A 583 -26.04 5.23 -4.49
CA LYS A 583 -27.02 4.69 -5.46
C LYS A 583 -27.50 5.75 -6.46
N LYS A 584 -27.80 5.36 -7.70
CA LYS A 584 -28.54 6.18 -8.67
C LYS A 584 -29.93 6.55 -8.12
N ASP A 585 -30.18 7.84 -7.88
CA ASP A 585 -31.55 8.36 -7.77
C ASP A 585 -32.29 8.22 -9.12
N PRO A 586 -33.39 7.46 -9.21
CA PRO A 586 -34.14 7.28 -10.47
C PRO A 586 -34.74 8.59 -11.00
N ARG A 587 -34.98 9.58 -10.13
CA ARG A 587 -35.57 10.89 -10.49
C ARG A 587 -34.62 11.79 -11.28
N LEU A 588 -33.34 11.42 -11.37
CA LEU A 588 -32.30 12.15 -12.11
C LEU A 588 -31.79 11.36 -13.33
N SER A 589 -32.59 10.43 -13.86
CA SER A 589 -32.15 9.52 -14.93
C SER A 589 -31.76 10.21 -16.25
N ASP A 590 -32.26 11.43 -16.48
CA ASP A 590 -31.95 12.24 -17.67
C ASP A 590 -30.63 13.02 -17.57
N ASN A 591 -29.97 13.03 -16.39
CA ASN A 591 -28.76 13.82 -16.17
C ASN A 591 -27.49 13.10 -16.66
N LYS A 592 -26.75 13.76 -17.56
CA LYS A 592 -25.43 13.31 -18.03
C LYS A 592 -24.43 13.29 -16.87
N SER A 593 -24.01 12.09 -16.46
CA SER A 593 -23.07 11.86 -15.35
C SER A 593 -21.68 11.44 -15.84
N PHE A 594 -20.67 11.63 -14.99
CA PHE A 594 -19.26 11.42 -15.30
C PHE A 594 -18.83 9.97 -15.08
N ASN A 595 -19.24 9.10 -16.01
CA ASN A 595 -18.90 7.69 -15.98
C ASN A 595 -17.37 7.46 -16.09
N SER A 596 -16.77 6.70 -15.17
CA SER A 596 -15.35 6.33 -15.20
C SER A 596 -15.05 5.11 -14.35
N LEU A 597 -14.20 4.22 -14.86
CA LEU A 597 -13.61 3.09 -14.12
C LEU A 597 -12.18 3.45 -13.71
N GLU A 598 -11.96 3.55 -12.41
CA GLU A 598 -10.80 4.21 -11.80
C GLU A 598 -10.00 3.20 -10.98
N ILE A 599 -8.87 2.74 -11.53
CA ILE A 599 -8.02 1.68 -10.97
C ILE A 599 -7.07 2.24 -9.91
N VAL A 600 -6.97 1.55 -8.77
CA VAL A 600 -6.23 2.01 -7.58
C VAL A 600 -5.02 1.12 -7.31
N SER A 601 -5.24 -0.20 -7.32
CA SER A 601 -4.25 -1.24 -7.03
C SER A 601 -4.67 -2.55 -7.69
N VAL A 602 -3.76 -3.51 -7.76
CA VAL A 602 -3.99 -4.87 -8.27
C VAL A 602 -3.34 -5.92 -7.39
N SER A 603 -3.77 -7.18 -7.49
CA SER A 603 -2.97 -8.34 -7.08
C SER A 603 -1.62 -8.32 -7.80
N HIS A 604 -0.53 -8.41 -7.05
CA HIS A 604 0.84 -8.39 -7.57
C HIS A 604 1.74 -9.26 -6.69
N LYS A 605 2.94 -9.61 -7.16
CA LYS A 605 3.89 -10.45 -6.42
C LYS A 605 4.12 -9.89 -5.00
N PRO A 606 3.84 -10.66 -3.94
CA PRO A 606 3.93 -10.17 -2.57
C PRO A 606 5.35 -9.75 -2.23
N LYS A 607 5.46 -8.66 -1.49
CA LYS A 607 6.73 -8.22 -0.90
C LYS A 607 7.01 -9.06 0.35
N GLU A 608 8.29 -9.19 0.69
CA GLU A 608 8.79 -9.76 1.95
C GLU A 608 7.93 -9.28 3.14
N ALA A 609 7.17 -10.20 3.74
CA ALA A 609 6.31 -9.89 4.87
C ALA A 609 7.16 -9.62 6.11
N LYS A 610 6.68 -8.69 6.95
CA LYS A 610 7.36 -8.31 8.18
C LYS A 610 6.38 -8.31 9.34
N LEU A 611 6.77 -8.96 10.43
CA LEU A 611 6.08 -8.89 11.70
C LEU A 611 6.00 -7.44 12.17
N SER A 612 4.83 -7.04 12.66
CA SER A 612 4.62 -5.74 13.32
C SER A 612 4.58 -5.92 14.84
N LYS A 613 4.81 -4.85 15.61
CA LYS A 613 4.67 -4.91 17.08
C LYS A 613 3.29 -5.41 17.57
N TYR A 614 2.21 -5.21 16.80
CA TYR A 614 0.88 -5.71 17.12
C TYR A 614 0.81 -7.23 16.88
N LEU A 615 1.30 -7.69 15.73
CA LEU A 615 1.34 -9.11 15.38
C LEU A 615 2.27 -9.90 16.32
N ILE A 616 3.44 -9.36 16.69
CA ILE A 616 4.34 -9.98 17.68
C ILE A 616 3.64 -10.13 19.03
N ALA A 617 2.97 -9.08 19.51
CA ALA A 617 2.23 -9.10 20.76
C ALA A 617 1.13 -10.17 20.78
N LEU A 618 0.31 -10.24 19.73
CA LEU A 618 -0.77 -11.23 19.60
C LEU A 618 -0.24 -12.67 19.46
N LEU A 619 0.81 -12.88 18.65
CA LEU A 619 1.48 -14.18 18.52
C LEU A 619 2.07 -14.67 19.85
N SER A 620 2.61 -13.76 20.68
CA SER A 620 3.11 -14.10 22.02
C SER A 620 2.00 -14.52 22.98
N ILE A 621 0.82 -13.87 22.95
CA ILE A 621 -0.35 -14.38 23.69
C ILE A 621 -0.80 -15.75 23.19
N GLY A 622 -0.71 -15.99 21.87
CA GLY A 622 -0.93 -17.31 21.28
C GLY A 622 0.14 -18.35 21.62
N GLY A 623 1.18 -18.02 22.40
CA GLY A 623 2.18 -18.97 22.88
C GLY A 623 3.45 -19.08 22.04
N VAL A 624 3.68 -18.19 21.06
CA VAL A 624 4.95 -18.15 20.32
C VAL A 624 6.09 -17.63 21.24
N PRO A 625 7.18 -18.39 21.45
CA PRO A 625 8.24 -18.01 22.38
C PRO A 625 8.89 -16.66 22.08
N LYS A 626 9.19 -15.90 23.13
CA LYS A 626 9.90 -14.61 23.04
C LYS A 626 11.30 -14.77 22.41
N GLU A 627 11.93 -15.91 22.65
CA GLU A 627 13.22 -16.33 22.09
C GLU A 627 13.22 -16.37 20.56
N TYR A 628 12.13 -16.85 19.94
CA TYR A 628 12.00 -16.94 18.49
C TYR A 628 12.09 -15.56 17.80
N PHE A 629 11.39 -14.56 18.36
CA PHE A 629 11.45 -13.19 17.83
C PHE A 629 12.82 -12.52 18.05
N LEU A 630 13.49 -12.84 19.17
CA LEU A 630 14.84 -12.37 19.47
C LEU A 630 15.90 -13.04 18.56
N GLU A 631 15.66 -14.28 18.12
CA GLU A 631 16.50 -14.95 17.13
C GLU A 631 16.30 -14.36 15.72
N LEU A 632 15.05 -14.16 15.27
CA LEU A 632 14.75 -13.48 14.01
C LEU A 632 15.40 -12.09 13.94
N LEU A 633 15.34 -11.32 15.03
CA LEU A 633 16.02 -10.03 15.14
C LEU A 633 17.54 -10.18 15.11
N ALA A 634 18.11 -11.13 15.87
CA ALA A 634 19.55 -11.36 15.90
C ALA A 634 20.10 -11.76 14.53
N ASN A 635 19.42 -12.67 13.83
CA ASN A 635 19.80 -13.14 12.49
C ASN A 635 19.72 -11.99 11.47
N THR A 636 18.63 -11.22 11.44
CA THR A 636 18.52 -10.06 10.54
C THR A 636 19.57 -8.98 10.87
N LEU A 637 19.91 -8.76 12.15
CA LEU A 637 20.99 -7.84 12.54
C LEU A 637 22.38 -8.36 12.14
N ASN A 638 22.65 -9.67 12.24
CA ASN A 638 23.88 -10.29 11.76
C ASN A 638 24.05 -10.05 10.25
N ASP A 639 22.97 -10.20 9.46
CA ASP A 639 22.98 -9.95 8.02
C ASP A 639 23.24 -8.46 7.70
N VAL A 640 22.55 -7.56 8.39
CA VAL A 640 22.76 -6.10 8.29
C VAL A 640 24.21 -5.70 8.63
N GLN A 641 24.85 -6.37 9.58
CA GLN A 641 26.27 -6.15 9.92
C GLN A 641 27.23 -6.73 8.86
N ARG A 642 26.86 -7.86 8.23
CA ARG A 642 27.72 -8.59 7.26
C ARG A 642 27.51 -8.20 5.80
N VAL A 643 26.57 -7.30 5.49
CA VAL A 643 26.20 -6.88 4.12
C VAL A 643 27.38 -6.52 3.21
N CYS A 644 28.46 -5.97 3.77
CA CYS A 644 29.64 -5.51 3.04
C CYS A 644 30.68 -6.62 2.77
N PHE A 645 30.45 -7.85 3.24
CA PHE A 645 31.43 -8.94 3.29
C PHE A 645 30.85 -10.32 2.95
N ASP A 646 29.58 -10.59 3.25
CA ASP A 646 28.86 -11.82 2.89
C ASP A 646 28.00 -11.60 1.63
N PRO A 647 28.24 -12.32 0.52
CA PRO A 647 27.41 -12.26 -0.68
C PRO A 647 25.92 -12.58 -0.44
N ARG A 648 25.57 -13.43 0.52
CA ARG A 648 24.16 -13.77 0.80
C ARG A 648 23.44 -12.61 1.49
N ALA A 649 24.06 -11.96 2.48
CA ALA A 649 23.54 -10.75 3.10
C ALA A 649 23.49 -9.58 2.11
N ALA A 650 24.54 -9.39 1.30
CA ALA A 650 24.59 -8.39 0.24
C ALA A 650 23.42 -8.55 -0.74
N PHE A 651 23.23 -9.75 -1.29
CA PHE A 651 22.14 -10.06 -2.23
C PHE A 651 20.77 -9.87 -1.59
N ARG A 652 20.53 -10.39 -0.37
CA ARG A 652 19.22 -10.24 0.31
C ARG A 652 18.87 -8.76 0.54
N ILE A 653 19.79 -7.96 1.06
CA ILE A 653 19.55 -6.52 1.25
C ILE A 653 19.39 -5.80 -0.10
N ALA A 654 20.21 -6.09 -1.11
CA ALA A 654 20.05 -5.50 -2.45
C ALA A 654 18.70 -5.88 -3.10
N ASN A 655 18.23 -7.12 -2.91
CA ASN A 655 16.98 -7.61 -3.48
C ASN A 655 15.74 -6.95 -2.83
N ILE A 656 15.74 -6.81 -1.50
CA ILE A 656 14.71 -6.07 -0.73
C ILE A 656 14.60 -4.61 -1.20
N TYR A 657 15.74 -4.00 -1.56
CA TYR A 657 15.82 -2.58 -1.93
C TYR A 657 15.94 -2.31 -3.44
N GLN A 658 15.89 -3.31 -4.32
CA GLN A 658 16.17 -3.17 -5.76
C GLN A 658 15.42 -2.00 -6.43
N ASN A 659 14.15 -1.75 -6.05
CA ASN A 659 13.30 -0.70 -6.62
C ASN A 659 13.52 0.70 -6.01
N ILE A 660 14.31 0.79 -4.93
CA ILE A 660 14.77 2.02 -4.28
C ILE A 660 16.24 2.28 -4.67
N ASP A 661 16.95 1.23 -5.09
CA ASP A 661 18.39 1.23 -5.31
C ASP A 661 18.82 1.78 -6.68
N ASP A 662 18.47 3.03 -6.99
CA ASP A 662 18.94 3.73 -8.19
C ASP A 662 18.72 2.94 -9.51
N SER A 663 17.61 2.19 -9.59
CA SER A 663 17.17 1.25 -10.66
C SER A 663 17.56 -0.23 -10.47
N GLY A 664 18.26 -0.58 -9.37
CA GLY A 664 18.67 -1.94 -9.02
C GLY A 664 20.18 -2.16 -9.11
N ILE A 665 20.99 -1.10 -9.00
CA ILE A 665 22.40 -1.12 -9.38
C ILE A 665 23.23 -2.11 -8.56
N CYS A 666 22.94 -2.32 -7.27
CA CYS A 666 23.61 -3.36 -6.47
C CYS A 666 23.32 -4.79 -6.98
N ILE A 667 22.15 -5.05 -7.58
CA ILE A 667 21.83 -6.34 -8.21
C ILE A 667 22.54 -6.48 -9.57
N GLU A 668 22.61 -5.42 -10.37
CA GLU A 668 23.42 -5.42 -11.61
C GLU A 668 24.90 -5.66 -11.33
N MET A 669 25.47 -4.98 -10.33
CA MET A 669 26.87 -5.14 -9.89
C MET A 669 27.14 -6.56 -9.38
N PHE A 670 26.20 -7.15 -8.61
CA PHE A 670 26.28 -8.54 -8.17
C PHE A 670 26.22 -9.52 -9.36
N GLY A 671 25.29 -9.32 -10.30
CA GLY A 671 25.14 -10.10 -11.54
C GLY A 671 26.22 -9.82 -12.61
N ALA A 672 27.13 -8.87 -12.36
CA ALA A 672 28.35 -8.64 -13.12
C ALA A 672 29.61 -9.14 -12.38
N ARG A 673 29.45 -9.76 -11.20
CA ARG A 673 30.53 -10.21 -10.30
C ARG A 673 31.49 -9.09 -9.86
N ILE A 674 30.99 -7.85 -9.71
CA ILE A 674 31.77 -6.77 -9.10
C ILE A 674 32.06 -7.13 -7.62
N PRO A 675 33.30 -7.01 -7.12
CA PRO A 675 33.62 -7.30 -5.72
C PRO A 675 32.80 -6.46 -4.72
N LEU A 676 32.33 -7.06 -3.63
CA LEU A 676 31.65 -6.35 -2.54
C LEU A 676 32.52 -5.29 -1.85
N THR A 677 33.84 -5.37 -2.04
CA THR A 677 34.86 -4.42 -1.57
C THR A 677 35.05 -3.20 -2.48
N GLU A 678 34.40 -3.18 -3.65
CA GLU A 678 34.42 -2.02 -4.54
C GLU A 678 33.84 -0.80 -3.78
N PRO A 679 34.56 0.33 -3.67
CA PRO A 679 34.20 1.43 -2.77
C PRO A 679 32.76 1.94 -2.91
N PHE A 680 32.22 2.08 -4.13
CA PHE A 680 30.84 2.53 -4.28
C PHE A 680 29.83 1.43 -3.93
N PHE A 681 30.06 0.19 -4.34
CA PHE A 681 29.21 -0.95 -3.99
C PHE A 681 29.11 -1.10 -2.47
N GLN A 682 30.25 -1.08 -1.78
CA GLN A 682 30.34 -1.24 -0.33
C GLN A 682 29.69 -0.05 0.40
N TYR A 683 29.96 1.19 -0.05
CA TYR A 683 29.25 2.39 0.41
C TYR A 683 27.72 2.26 0.21
N ARG A 684 27.29 1.73 -0.93
CA ARG A 684 25.86 1.69 -1.26
C ARG A 684 25.13 0.64 -0.43
N LEU A 685 25.69 -0.57 -0.32
CA LEU A 685 25.20 -1.62 0.57
C LEU A 685 25.12 -1.15 2.03
N SER A 686 26.09 -0.35 2.50
CA SER A 686 26.06 0.26 3.84
C SER A 686 24.82 1.13 4.08
N GLN A 687 24.39 1.88 3.05
CA GLN A 687 23.24 2.79 3.13
C GLN A 687 21.91 2.03 3.05
N LEU A 688 21.86 0.92 2.30
CA LEU A 688 20.71 0.01 2.28
C LEU A 688 20.56 -0.72 3.61
N ALA A 689 21.65 -1.26 4.18
CA ALA A 689 21.63 -1.91 5.49
C ALA A 689 21.29 -0.93 6.62
N LYS A 690 21.73 0.33 6.54
CA LYS A 690 21.29 1.41 7.44
C LYS A 690 19.79 1.68 7.37
N GLN A 691 19.19 1.58 6.18
CA GLN A 691 17.75 1.74 5.98
C GLN A 691 16.96 0.51 6.48
N GLU A 692 17.46 -0.72 6.30
CA GLU A 692 16.83 -1.91 6.91
C GLU A 692 16.96 -1.88 8.44
N ARG A 693 18.13 -1.49 8.96
CA ARG A 693 18.34 -1.29 10.39
C ARG A 693 17.35 -0.28 10.98
N LYS A 694 17.00 0.77 10.24
CA LYS A 694 15.95 1.70 10.64
C LYS A 694 14.58 0.99 10.76
N ARG A 695 14.21 0.11 9.82
CA ARG A 695 12.95 -0.66 9.86
C ARG A 695 12.91 -1.64 11.03
N LEU A 696 14.02 -2.32 11.33
CA LEU A 696 14.14 -3.15 12.53
C LEU A 696 13.89 -2.33 13.80
N GLY A 697 14.45 -1.12 13.89
CA GLY A 697 14.20 -0.17 14.97
C GLY A 697 12.77 0.43 15.00
N GLU A 698 11.98 0.25 13.94
CA GLU A 698 10.55 0.54 13.89
C GLU A 698 9.68 -0.69 14.27
N GLY A 699 10.31 -1.80 14.69
CA GLY A 699 9.62 -3.05 15.05
C GLY A 699 9.10 -3.84 13.84
N LYS A 700 9.79 -3.78 12.70
CA LYS A 700 9.44 -4.47 11.44
C LYS A 700 10.45 -5.58 11.14
N ILE A 701 10.28 -6.74 11.76
CA ILE A 701 11.19 -7.89 11.63
C ILE A 701 10.76 -8.72 10.40
N PRO A 702 11.65 -9.01 9.43
CA PRO A 702 11.32 -9.88 8.29
C PRO A 702 10.91 -11.28 8.75
N LEU A 703 10.05 -11.94 7.97
CA LEU A 703 9.67 -13.33 8.20
C LEU A 703 9.57 -14.13 6.90
N THR A 704 10.22 -15.29 6.86
CA THR A 704 10.16 -16.24 5.75
C THR A 704 8.82 -16.98 5.70
N GLU A 705 8.51 -17.58 4.54
CA GLU A 705 7.25 -18.32 4.31
C GLU A 705 5.99 -17.52 4.67
N SER A 706 6.04 -16.21 4.45
CA SER A 706 5.02 -15.26 4.87
C SER A 706 4.83 -14.16 3.83
N PHE A 707 3.57 -13.82 3.54
CA PHE A 707 3.18 -12.99 2.40
C PHE A 707 2.07 -12.02 2.79
N TYR A 708 1.92 -10.92 2.04
CA TYR A 708 0.72 -10.07 2.08
C TYR A 708 -0.04 -10.21 0.76
N LEU A 709 -1.27 -10.73 0.80
CA LEU A 709 -2.10 -11.04 -0.37
C LEU A 709 -3.44 -10.30 -0.29
N MET A 710 -4.00 -9.94 -1.45
CA MET A 710 -5.33 -9.34 -1.52
C MET A 710 -6.40 -10.41 -1.31
N GLY A 711 -7.38 -10.12 -0.45
CA GLY A 711 -8.49 -11.03 -0.17
C GLY A 711 -9.64 -10.94 -1.17
N THR A 712 -10.33 -12.05 -1.36
CA THR A 712 -11.60 -12.17 -2.10
C THR A 712 -12.37 -13.41 -1.62
N THR A 713 -13.60 -13.61 -2.09
CA THR A 713 -14.40 -14.83 -1.87
C THR A 713 -14.16 -15.88 -2.94
N ASP A 714 -14.24 -17.16 -2.56
CA ASP A 714 -14.34 -18.29 -3.47
C ASP A 714 -15.63 -18.22 -4.33
N PRO A 715 -15.54 -18.05 -5.68
CA PRO A 715 -16.70 -18.02 -6.56
C PRO A 715 -17.28 -19.40 -6.88
N THR A 716 -16.64 -20.49 -6.43
CA THR A 716 -17.06 -21.88 -6.67
C THR A 716 -17.94 -22.43 -5.53
N GLY A 717 -17.86 -21.84 -4.33
CA GLY A 717 -18.54 -22.34 -3.13
C GLY A 717 -18.01 -23.70 -2.63
N THR A 718 -16.83 -24.14 -3.07
CA THR A 718 -16.28 -25.47 -2.74
C THR A 718 -15.57 -25.51 -1.40
N LEU A 719 -14.92 -24.42 -0.98
CA LEU A 719 -14.20 -24.32 0.30
C LEU A 719 -15.14 -24.46 1.50
N ASN A 720 -14.73 -25.17 2.54
CA ASN A 720 -15.41 -25.18 3.84
C ASN A 720 -15.02 -23.94 4.68
N SER A 721 -15.74 -23.66 5.77
CA SER A 721 -15.57 -22.41 6.54
C SER A 721 -14.18 -22.26 7.20
N ASP A 722 -13.47 -23.36 7.42
CA ASP A 722 -12.09 -23.41 7.91
C ASP A 722 -11.03 -23.44 6.78
N GLU A 723 -11.46 -23.45 5.52
CA GLU A 723 -10.60 -23.57 4.34
C GLU A 723 -10.43 -22.25 3.57
N VAL A 724 -9.24 -22.09 2.99
CA VAL A 724 -8.89 -21.00 2.07
C VAL A 724 -8.19 -21.57 0.83
N CYS A 725 -8.34 -20.93 -0.33
CA CYS A 725 -7.43 -21.15 -1.45
C CYS A 725 -6.42 -19.98 -1.49
N VAL A 726 -5.13 -20.28 -1.55
CA VAL A 726 -4.06 -19.27 -1.54
C VAL A 726 -3.18 -19.49 -2.77
N ILE A 727 -2.98 -18.45 -3.57
CA ILE A 727 -2.29 -18.53 -4.86
C ILE A 727 -1.05 -17.65 -4.87
N LEU A 728 0.10 -18.26 -5.15
CA LEU A 728 1.41 -17.61 -5.23
C LEU A 728 1.96 -17.67 -6.68
N GLU A 729 3.26 -17.43 -6.85
CA GLU A 729 3.94 -17.44 -8.16
C GLU A 729 3.76 -18.77 -8.92
N ASN A 730 3.86 -19.87 -8.18
CA ASN A 730 3.88 -21.24 -8.71
C ASN A 730 2.49 -21.91 -8.61
N GLY A 731 1.41 -21.13 -8.57
CA GLY A 731 0.04 -21.63 -8.43
C GLY A 731 -0.45 -21.72 -6.99
N GLN A 732 -1.46 -22.56 -6.76
CA GLN A 732 -2.13 -22.70 -5.46
C GLN A 732 -1.27 -23.51 -4.46
N ILE A 733 -1.38 -23.20 -3.17
CA ILE A 733 -0.69 -23.93 -2.09
C ILE A 733 -1.66 -24.78 -1.26
N SER A 734 -1.14 -25.67 -0.42
CA SER A 734 -1.98 -26.47 0.49
C SER A 734 -1.30 -26.73 1.85
N GLY A 735 -2.10 -27.10 2.85
CA GLY A 735 -1.70 -27.30 4.24
C GLY A 735 -2.06 -26.12 5.14
N LYS A 736 -1.79 -26.21 6.45
CA LYS A 736 -2.16 -25.15 7.40
C LYS A 736 -1.48 -23.82 7.08
N VAL A 737 -2.24 -22.73 7.22
CA VAL A 737 -1.77 -21.34 7.12
C VAL A 737 -2.30 -20.51 8.27
N LEU A 738 -1.49 -19.58 8.74
CA LEU A 738 -1.88 -18.56 9.73
C LEU A 738 -2.25 -17.28 8.98
N VAL A 739 -3.43 -16.71 9.26
CA VAL A 739 -4.01 -15.55 8.55
C VAL A 739 -4.35 -14.42 9.52
N TYR A 740 -3.99 -13.18 9.17
CA TYR A 740 -4.19 -11.98 10.00
C TYR A 740 -4.37 -10.71 9.13
N ARG A 741 -5.20 -9.76 9.56
CA ARG A 741 -5.31 -8.42 8.96
C ARG A 741 -4.64 -7.38 9.86
N SER A 742 -3.83 -6.50 9.28
CA SER A 742 -3.12 -5.46 10.06
C SER A 742 -3.85 -4.12 10.00
N PRO A 743 -4.17 -3.44 11.12
CA PRO A 743 -3.80 -3.76 12.50
C PRO A 743 -4.96 -4.33 13.33
N GLY A 744 -5.14 -5.66 13.34
CA GLY A 744 -5.92 -6.34 14.37
C GLY A 744 -5.29 -6.21 15.77
N LEU A 745 -6.15 -6.13 16.78
CA LEU A 745 -5.86 -5.93 18.21
C LEU A 745 -6.49 -6.99 19.13
N HIS A 746 -7.41 -7.83 18.65
CA HIS A 746 -8.00 -8.93 19.41
C HIS A 746 -7.14 -10.20 19.30
N PHE A 747 -7.16 -11.01 20.37
CA PHE A 747 -6.42 -12.27 20.43
C PHE A 747 -6.89 -13.29 19.39
N GLY A 748 -8.17 -13.18 18.99
CA GLY A 748 -8.79 -13.98 17.92
C GLY A 748 -8.57 -13.45 16.49
N ASP A 749 -7.94 -12.29 16.27
CA ASP A 749 -7.73 -11.78 14.90
C ASP A 749 -6.69 -12.59 14.09
N ILE A 750 -6.10 -13.63 14.69
CA ILE A 750 -5.15 -14.53 14.05
C ILE A 750 -5.78 -15.91 13.94
N HIS A 751 -6.24 -16.25 12.74
CA HIS A 751 -6.86 -17.53 12.44
C HIS A 751 -5.82 -18.53 11.95
N VAL A 752 -6.02 -19.82 12.24
CA VAL A 752 -5.29 -20.93 11.62
C VAL A 752 -6.28 -21.68 10.73
N LEU A 753 -6.06 -21.60 9.42
CA LEU A 753 -6.96 -22.11 8.37
C LEU A 753 -6.24 -23.18 7.55
N ASN A 754 -7.01 -24.00 6.83
CA ASN A 754 -6.46 -25.00 5.92
C ASN A 754 -6.37 -24.43 4.50
N ALA A 755 -5.16 -24.26 3.95
CA ALA A 755 -5.02 -23.98 2.53
C ALA A 755 -5.33 -25.25 1.72
N ARG A 756 -6.19 -25.12 0.71
CA ARG A 756 -6.67 -26.21 -0.13
C ARG A 756 -6.60 -25.82 -1.61
N TYR A 757 -6.12 -26.74 -2.44
CA TYR A 757 -6.22 -26.66 -3.90
C TYR A 757 -7.69 -26.85 -4.34
N VAL A 758 -8.18 -25.94 -5.16
CA VAL A 758 -9.53 -25.94 -5.76
C VAL A 758 -9.37 -25.94 -7.27
N LYS A 759 -9.80 -27.02 -7.93
CA LYS A 759 -9.62 -27.18 -9.39
C LYS A 759 -10.63 -26.31 -10.16
N GLU A 760 -11.85 -26.26 -9.64
CA GLU A 760 -13.01 -25.56 -10.18
C GLU A 760 -12.77 -24.05 -10.33
N LEU A 761 -11.81 -23.51 -9.58
CA LEU A 761 -11.39 -22.11 -9.63
C LEU A 761 -10.58 -21.79 -10.90
N GLU A 762 -9.85 -22.75 -11.46
CA GLU A 762 -9.07 -22.58 -12.69
C GLU A 762 -9.97 -22.22 -13.89
N ASP A 763 -11.22 -22.71 -13.92
CA ASP A 763 -12.20 -22.30 -14.94
C ASP A 763 -12.58 -20.80 -14.86
N TYR A 764 -12.48 -20.18 -13.67
CA TYR A 764 -12.83 -18.78 -13.46
C TYR A 764 -11.63 -17.88 -13.72
N ILE A 765 -10.44 -18.27 -13.26
CA ILE A 765 -9.27 -17.38 -13.19
C ILE A 765 -8.08 -17.82 -14.06
N GLY A 766 -8.07 -19.06 -14.55
CA GLY A 766 -6.93 -19.68 -15.23
C GLY A 766 -5.64 -19.60 -14.40
N ASN A 767 -4.57 -19.09 -15.02
CA ASN A 767 -3.24 -18.95 -14.40
C ASN A 767 -3.12 -17.74 -13.43
N GLY A 768 -4.22 -17.06 -13.07
CA GLY A 768 -4.18 -15.85 -12.25
C GLY A 768 -3.49 -16.05 -10.89
N LYS A 769 -2.68 -15.07 -10.45
CA LYS A 769 -1.77 -15.19 -9.30
C LYS A 769 -2.02 -14.16 -8.19
N PHE A 770 -1.49 -14.45 -7.00
CA PHE A 770 -1.31 -13.51 -5.88
C PHE A 770 -2.59 -13.03 -5.19
N ALA A 771 -3.44 -13.97 -4.76
CA ALA A 771 -4.63 -13.71 -3.95
C ALA A 771 -4.86 -14.79 -2.87
N ILE A 772 -5.71 -14.46 -1.90
CA ILE A 772 -6.33 -15.42 -0.97
C ILE A 772 -7.86 -15.38 -1.13
N PHE A 773 -8.44 -16.57 -1.34
CA PHE A 773 -9.86 -16.81 -1.47
C PHE A 773 -10.38 -17.41 -0.17
N PHE A 774 -11.37 -16.76 0.43
CA PHE A 774 -12.06 -17.24 1.63
C PHE A 774 -13.37 -17.95 1.24
N SER A 775 -13.77 -18.94 2.04
CA SER A 775 -15.06 -19.63 1.87
C SER A 775 -16.24 -18.66 2.01
N THR A 776 -17.32 -18.96 1.28
CA THR A 776 -18.63 -18.30 1.39
C THR A 776 -19.62 -19.12 2.23
N LYS A 777 -19.10 -19.89 3.20
CA LYS A 777 -19.88 -20.77 4.09
C LYS A 777 -19.65 -20.40 5.55
N GLY A 778 -20.61 -20.74 6.39
CA GLY A 778 -20.57 -20.51 7.83
C GLY A 778 -21.34 -19.27 8.27
N ARG A 779 -21.37 -19.09 9.60
CA ARG A 779 -22.23 -18.13 10.30
C ARG A 779 -21.76 -16.68 10.18
N ARG A 780 -20.51 -16.46 9.74
CA ARG A 780 -19.86 -15.16 9.58
C ARG A 780 -18.73 -15.29 8.55
N SER A 781 -18.37 -14.19 7.90
CA SER A 781 -17.21 -14.15 7.01
C SER A 781 -15.91 -14.11 7.81
N VAL A 782 -14.96 -14.98 7.47
CA VAL A 782 -13.62 -15.03 8.09
C VAL A 782 -12.88 -13.69 7.94
N ALA A 783 -13.13 -12.93 6.86
CA ALA A 783 -12.61 -11.58 6.71
C ALA A 783 -13.09 -10.64 7.83
N ASN A 784 -14.38 -10.72 8.18
CA ASN A 784 -14.98 -9.89 9.22
C ASN A 784 -14.59 -10.32 10.65
N GLU A 785 -14.33 -11.61 10.85
CA GLU A 785 -13.76 -12.16 12.09
C GLU A 785 -12.34 -11.65 12.34
N ILE A 786 -11.53 -11.57 11.28
CA ILE A 786 -10.16 -11.06 11.30
C ILE A 786 -10.18 -9.52 11.32
N ALA A 787 -10.35 -8.96 12.53
CA ALA A 787 -10.30 -7.53 12.81
C ALA A 787 -11.22 -6.66 11.94
N THR A 788 -12.46 -7.08 11.67
CA THR A 788 -13.45 -6.39 10.80
C THR A 788 -12.97 -6.09 9.38
N GLY A 789 -12.33 -7.06 8.74
CA GLY A 789 -11.96 -7.01 7.32
C GLY A 789 -13.12 -7.09 6.34
N ASP A 790 -12.87 -6.57 5.14
CA ASP A 790 -13.74 -6.66 3.96
C ASP A 790 -12.92 -7.06 2.72
N PHE A 791 -13.56 -7.16 1.55
CA PHE A 791 -12.90 -7.45 0.27
C PHE A 791 -12.86 -6.23 -0.67
N ASP A 792 -12.98 -5.01 -0.12
CA ASP A 792 -12.93 -3.75 -0.88
C ASP A 792 -11.49 -3.29 -1.20
N GLY A 793 -10.50 -4.01 -0.66
CA GLY A 793 -9.09 -3.99 -1.05
C GLY A 793 -8.09 -4.41 0.04
N ASP A 794 -8.53 -5.12 1.08
CA ASP A 794 -7.69 -5.51 2.21
C ASP A 794 -6.55 -6.46 1.83
N LEU A 795 -5.45 -6.34 2.59
CA LEU A 795 -4.28 -7.20 2.49
C LEU A 795 -4.14 -8.06 3.75
N TYR A 796 -4.22 -9.37 3.56
CA TYR A 796 -4.08 -10.38 4.61
C TYR A 796 -2.62 -10.83 4.67
N PHE A 797 -2.05 -10.81 5.86
CA PHE A 797 -0.83 -11.53 6.19
C PHE A 797 -1.17 -13.03 6.19
N VAL A 798 -0.48 -13.80 5.35
CA VAL A 798 -0.65 -15.26 5.24
C VAL A 798 0.70 -15.90 5.47
N SER A 799 0.81 -16.84 6.41
CA SER A 799 2.06 -17.50 6.78
C SER A 799 1.96 -19.03 6.79
N ARG A 800 2.90 -19.68 6.11
CA ARG A 800 3.20 -21.11 6.21
C ARG A 800 4.32 -21.40 7.22
N ASN A 801 4.81 -20.41 7.95
CA ASN A 801 6.01 -20.53 8.77
C ASN A 801 5.86 -21.66 9.81
N PRO A 802 6.67 -22.74 9.77
CA PRO A 802 6.46 -23.91 10.63
C PRO A 802 6.58 -23.64 12.13
N GLN A 803 7.40 -22.65 12.52
CA GLN A 803 7.54 -22.28 13.94
C GLN A 803 6.29 -21.56 14.44
N LEU A 804 5.73 -20.64 13.65
CA LEU A 804 4.44 -20.02 14.00
C LEU A 804 3.32 -21.06 14.05
N LEU A 805 3.21 -21.94 13.05
CA LEU A 805 2.17 -22.99 13.01
C LEU A 805 2.31 -24.06 14.10
N TYR A 806 3.51 -24.25 14.66
CA TYR A 806 3.76 -25.19 15.76
C TYR A 806 3.43 -24.59 17.13
N TYR A 807 3.84 -23.34 17.39
CA TYR A 807 3.67 -22.71 18.70
C TYR A 807 2.34 -21.96 18.86
N PHE A 808 1.80 -21.37 17.80
CA PHE A 808 0.62 -20.49 17.90
C PHE A 808 -0.68 -21.29 18.13
N LYS A 809 -1.40 -20.89 19.19
CA LYS A 809 -2.72 -21.39 19.55
C LYS A 809 -3.76 -20.29 19.25
N PRO A 810 -4.76 -20.55 18.38
CA PRO A 810 -5.81 -19.57 18.11
C PRO A 810 -6.65 -19.30 19.37
N SER A 811 -7.27 -18.14 19.41
CA SER A 811 -8.31 -17.76 20.38
C SER A 811 -9.64 -17.58 19.66
N GLU A 812 -10.75 -17.58 20.40
CA GLU A 812 -12.07 -17.27 19.84
C GLU A 812 -12.08 -15.94 19.07
N PRO A 813 -12.74 -15.86 17.89
CA PRO A 813 -12.86 -14.63 17.11
C PRO A 813 -13.43 -13.44 17.89
N TRP A 814 -13.17 -12.23 17.41
CA TRP A 814 -13.71 -11.02 18.06
C TRP A 814 -15.23 -10.89 17.89
N THR A 815 -15.96 -10.78 19.00
CA THR A 815 -17.33 -10.25 19.08
C THR A 815 -17.31 -8.98 19.92
N ARG A 816 -18.13 -7.98 19.59
CA ARG A 816 -18.20 -6.73 20.35
C ARG A 816 -18.94 -7.00 21.67
N ILE A 817 -18.48 -6.35 22.74
CA ILE A 817 -19.05 -6.43 24.09
C ILE A 817 -19.64 -5.07 24.49
N TYR A 818 -19.04 -3.98 24.01
CA TYR A 818 -19.42 -2.61 24.28
C TYR A 818 -19.75 -1.86 22.97
N SER A 819 -21.03 -1.58 22.71
CA SER A 819 -21.46 -0.85 21.52
C SER A 819 -21.47 0.66 21.73
N THR A 820 -20.85 1.43 20.82
CA THR A 820 -20.98 2.89 20.80
C THR A 820 -22.39 3.27 20.31
N PRO A 821 -23.17 4.06 21.08
CA PRO A 821 -24.51 4.49 20.67
C PRO A 821 -24.52 5.20 19.31
N ASN A 822 -25.52 4.88 18.49
CA ASN A 822 -25.77 5.57 17.23
C ASN A 822 -26.14 7.04 17.49
N ALA A 823 -25.44 7.96 16.83
CA ALA A 823 -25.75 9.38 16.89
C ALA A 823 -26.98 9.69 16.03
N SER A 824 -27.87 10.56 16.52
CA SER A 824 -28.92 11.14 15.69
C SER A 824 -28.29 11.92 14.54
N SER A 825 -28.70 11.63 13.31
CA SER A 825 -28.14 12.26 12.11
C SER A 825 -29.23 12.60 11.10
N LYS A 826 -29.14 13.81 10.54
CA LYS A 826 -29.99 14.27 9.44
C LYS A 826 -29.50 13.65 8.13
N LYS A 827 -30.42 13.33 7.21
CA LYS A 827 -30.02 12.98 5.84
C LYS A 827 -29.65 14.27 5.08
N PRO A 828 -28.76 14.21 4.08
CA PRO A 828 -28.47 15.34 3.19
C PRO A 828 -29.69 15.77 2.36
N SER A 829 -30.68 14.90 2.18
CA SER A 829 -31.96 15.17 1.52
C SER A 829 -32.91 16.06 2.33
N ASP A 830 -32.65 16.21 3.63
CA ASP A 830 -33.57 16.83 4.60
C ASP A 830 -33.12 18.26 4.97
N LEU A 831 -32.20 18.83 4.17
CA LEU A 831 -31.57 20.14 4.34
C LEU A 831 -31.71 20.97 3.06
N SER A 832 -31.70 22.30 3.18
CA SER A 832 -31.43 23.16 2.03
C SER A 832 -30.00 22.96 1.51
N PHE A 833 -29.71 23.34 0.25
CA PHE A 833 -28.35 23.25 -0.27
C PHE A 833 -27.38 24.17 0.48
N GLU A 834 -27.85 25.34 0.92
CA GLU A 834 -27.10 26.31 1.72
C GLU A 834 -26.85 25.78 3.15
N GLU A 835 -27.81 25.10 3.76
CA GLU A 835 -27.61 24.40 5.04
C GLU A 835 -26.60 23.25 4.90
N LEU A 836 -26.67 22.50 3.79
CA LEU A 836 -25.76 21.38 3.52
C LEU A 836 -24.30 21.86 3.34
N GLU A 837 -24.04 22.96 2.63
CA GLU A 837 -22.68 23.53 2.57
C GLU A 837 -22.18 23.93 3.95
N LYS A 838 -23.04 24.57 4.77
CA LYS A 838 -22.67 25.02 6.12
C LYS A 838 -22.32 23.88 7.05
N GLU A 839 -23.10 22.80 7.03
CA GLU A 839 -22.79 21.60 7.83
C GLU A 839 -21.51 20.89 7.33
N LEU A 840 -21.27 20.84 6.02
CA LEU A 840 -20.03 20.28 5.47
C LEU A 840 -18.79 21.11 5.83
N ILE A 841 -18.91 22.45 5.82
CA ILE A 841 -17.84 23.37 6.23
C ILE A 841 -17.58 23.28 7.74
N ARG A 842 -18.63 23.23 8.58
CA ARG A 842 -18.48 23.00 10.03
C ARG A 842 -17.76 21.70 10.36
N LEU A 843 -18.01 20.63 9.60
CA LEU A 843 -17.31 19.35 9.80
C LEU A 843 -15.79 19.45 9.57
N VAL A 844 -15.32 20.31 8.64
CA VAL A 844 -13.88 20.57 8.41
C VAL A 844 -13.19 21.07 9.68
N PHE A 845 -13.80 22.05 10.34
CA PHE A 845 -13.20 22.79 11.46
C PHE A 845 -13.62 22.28 12.84
N SER A 846 -14.56 21.34 12.90
CA SER A 846 -14.97 20.66 14.12
C SER A 846 -13.77 20.01 14.87
N PRO A 847 -13.77 19.97 16.22
CA PRO A 847 -12.69 19.37 16.99
C PRO A 847 -12.51 17.87 16.66
N LYS A 848 -11.40 17.52 16.01
CA LYS A 848 -11.17 16.17 15.44
C LYS A 848 -11.13 15.05 16.47
N THR A 849 -12.26 14.36 16.63
CA THR A 849 -12.46 13.19 17.50
C THR A 849 -11.93 11.89 16.90
N HIS A 850 -12.23 11.59 15.63
CA HIS A 850 -12.10 10.21 15.12
C HIS A 850 -10.64 9.76 14.92
N SER A 851 -9.84 10.50 14.15
CA SER A 851 -8.43 10.17 13.88
C SER A 851 -7.52 10.25 15.12
N SER A 852 -7.95 11.01 16.15
CA SER A 852 -7.30 11.04 17.46
C SER A 852 -7.71 9.83 18.31
N VAL A 853 -8.99 9.46 18.36
CA VAL A 853 -9.49 8.27 19.08
C VAL A 853 -8.89 6.96 18.57
N VAL A 854 -8.79 6.74 17.25
CA VAL A 854 -8.11 5.54 16.68
C VAL A 854 -6.63 5.48 17.11
N GLY A 855 -5.98 6.64 17.28
CA GLY A 855 -4.62 6.72 17.82
C GLY A 855 -4.57 6.39 19.32
N ILE A 856 -5.43 7.03 20.13
CA ILE A 856 -5.46 6.89 21.59
C ILE A 856 -5.82 5.47 22.01
N THR A 857 -6.75 4.81 21.31
CA THR A 857 -7.12 3.41 21.54
C THR A 857 -5.95 2.47 21.27
N ALA A 858 -5.34 2.52 20.07
CA ALA A 858 -4.20 1.66 19.72
C ALA A 858 -2.94 1.94 20.56
N GLU A 859 -2.73 3.18 21.00
CA GLU A 859 -1.61 3.53 21.90
C GLU A 859 -1.86 3.07 23.34
N SER A 860 -3.10 3.19 23.85
CA SER A 860 -3.44 2.72 25.21
C SER A 860 -3.49 1.19 25.27
N TRP A 861 -4.08 0.55 24.25
CA TRP A 861 -4.09 -0.91 24.10
C TRP A 861 -2.66 -1.45 24.09
N MET A 862 -1.73 -0.83 23.36
CA MET A 862 -0.33 -1.25 23.33
C MET A 862 0.34 -1.18 24.71
N SER A 863 0.12 -0.11 25.49
CA SER A 863 0.66 -0.02 26.86
C SER A 863 0.07 -1.07 27.83
N PHE A 864 -1.21 -1.41 27.68
CA PHE A 864 -1.87 -2.44 28.50
C PHE A 864 -1.49 -3.87 28.06
N MET A 865 -1.41 -4.12 26.76
CA MET A 865 -0.90 -5.35 26.16
C MET A 865 0.52 -5.65 26.64
N ASP A 866 1.38 -4.63 26.66
CA ASP A 866 2.75 -4.78 27.12
C ASP A 866 2.84 -5.14 28.62
N ARG A 867 2.09 -4.43 29.47
CA ARG A 867 1.95 -4.77 30.89
C ARG A 867 1.39 -6.19 31.08
N TYR A 868 0.39 -6.59 30.29
CA TYR A 868 -0.17 -7.94 30.32
C TYR A 868 0.88 -9.02 30.00
N LEU A 869 1.77 -8.78 29.03
CA LEU A 869 2.90 -9.66 28.72
C LEU A 869 3.96 -9.66 29.82
N THR A 870 4.22 -8.55 30.52
CA THR A 870 5.12 -8.58 31.69
C THR A 870 4.54 -9.46 32.81
N LEU A 871 3.23 -9.41 33.03
CA LEU A 871 2.50 -10.24 34.00
C LEU A 871 2.26 -11.70 33.55
N GLN A 872 2.93 -12.16 32.48
CA GLN A 872 3.02 -13.59 32.13
C GLN A 872 4.33 -14.24 32.56
N ASP A 873 5.40 -13.47 32.81
CA ASP A 873 6.72 -13.98 33.25
C ASP A 873 6.84 -14.08 34.80
N ASP A 874 5.90 -13.51 35.57
CA ASP A 874 5.84 -13.51 37.05
C ASP A 874 4.60 -14.25 37.60
N ASP A 875 4.70 -14.83 38.81
CA ASP A 875 3.58 -15.33 39.65
C ASP A 875 2.75 -14.16 40.25
N GLY A 876 2.35 -13.22 39.41
CA GLY A 876 1.73 -11.94 39.80
C GLY A 876 0.24 -12.01 40.13
N ASP A 877 -0.28 -10.89 40.63
CA ASP A 877 -1.69 -10.72 41.01
C ASP A 877 -2.64 -10.93 39.81
N ASP A 878 -3.42 -11.99 39.91
CA ASP A 878 -4.37 -12.45 38.89
C ASP A 878 -5.54 -11.44 38.70
N ASP A 879 -5.77 -10.56 39.69
CA ASP A 879 -6.78 -9.51 39.61
C ASP A 879 -6.32 -8.30 38.78
N GLU A 880 -5.04 -7.87 38.88
CA GLU A 880 -4.46 -6.84 37.97
C GLU A 880 -4.54 -7.33 36.52
N LYS A 881 -4.16 -8.59 36.29
CA LYS A 881 -4.16 -9.28 35.00
C LYS A 881 -5.58 -9.34 34.39
N ARG A 882 -6.61 -9.57 35.23
CA ARG A 882 -8.02 -9.62 34.82
C ARG A 882 -8.59 -8.24 34.48
N ASP A 883 -8.28 -7.22 35.27
CA ASP A 883 -8.68 -5.83 34.99
C ASP A 883 -8.01 -5.28 33.71
N ILE A 884 -6.71 -5.53 33.52
CA ILE A 884 -6.01 -5.18 32.27
C ILE A 884 -6.67 -5.84 31.07
N LYS A 885 -6.97 -7.14 31.11
CA LYS A 885 -7.67 -7.83 30.01
C LYS A 885 -9.05 -7.20 29.74
N LYS A 886 -9.81 -6.82 30.77
CA LYS A 886 -11.11 -6.14 30.63
C LYS A 886 -10.97 -4.75 29.98
N LYS A 887 -9.96 -3.97 30.37
CA LYS A 887 -9.63 -2.67 29.75
C LYS A 887 -9.24 -2.83 28.28
N MET A 888 -8.45 -3.85 27.94
CA MET A 888 -8.04 -4.14 26.57
C MET A 888 -9.23 -4.51 25.67
N LEU A 889 -10.16 -5.36 26.13
CA LEU A 889 -11.35 -5.73 25.36
C LEU A 889 -12.23 -4.51 25.04
N HIS A 890 -12.51 -3.66 26.03
CA HIS A 890 -13.25 -2.41 25.82
C HIS A 890 -12.49 -1.45 24.88
N LEU A 891 -11.15 -1.42 24.92
CA LEU A 891 -10.34 -0.64 23.98
C LEU A 891 -10.36 -1.17 22.54
N ILE A 892 -10.56 -2.48 22.33
CA ILE A 892 -10.68 -3.10 21.00
C ILE A 892 -12.02 -2.70 20.38
N ASP A 893 -13.12 -2.84 21.12
CA ASP A 893 -14.46 -2.45 20.64
C ASP A 893 -14.50 -0.96 20.24
N LEU A 894 -13.95 -0.09 21.11
CA LEU A 894 -13.79 1.35 20.83
C LEU A 894 -12.80 1.63 19.68
N HIS A 895 -11.88 0.71 19.36
CA HIS A 895 -10.97 0.87 18.22
C HIS A 895 -11.70 0.58 16.91
N TYR A 896 -12.42 -0.53 16.82
CA TYR A 896 -13.14 -0.94 15.61
C TYR A 896 -14.33 -0.03 15.31
N ASP A 897 -15.11 0.37 16.34
CA ASP A 897 -16.12 1.41 16.19
C ASP A 897 -15.51 2.75 15.70
N ALA A 898 -14.26 3.06 16.08
CA ALA A 898 -13.59 4.30 15.69
C ALA A 898 -12.97 4.26 14.27
N ILE A 899 -12.60 3.08 13.75
CA ILE A 899 -12.20 2.90 12.34
C ILE A 899 -13.38 3.26 11.43
N ASP A 900 -14.58 2.79 11.76
CA ASP A 900 -15.79 3.03 10.98
C ASP A 900 -16.57 4.28 11.36
N ALA A 901 -16.23 4.96 12.46
CA ALA A 901 -16.88 6.19 12.91
C ALA A 901 -16.97 7.29 11.83
N ALA A 902 -15.94 7.44 10.99
CA ALA A 902 -15.93 8.38 9.87
C ALA A 902 -16.88 7.98 8.71
N LYS A 903 -17.26 6.69 8.62
CA LYS A 903 -18.25 6.15 7.66
C LYS A 903 -19.65 6.04 8.26
N SER A 904 -19.80 5.89 9.58
CA SER A 904 -21.08 5.67 10.26
C SER A 904 -21.69 6.95 10.84
N GLY A 905 -20.85 7.83 11.39
CA GLY A 905 -21.26 8.94 12.25
C GLY A 905 -21.28 8.60 13.75
N LYS A 906 -20.92 7.37 14.18
CA LYS A 906 -20.83 7.00 15.60
C LYS A 906 -19.80 7.89 16.31
N LYS A 907 -20.21 8.62 17.36
CA LYS A 907 -19.34 9.54 18.12
C LYS A 907 -18.59 8.79 19.22
N VAL A 908 -17.56 8.03 18.84
CA VAL A 908 -16.71 7.31 19.79
C VAL A 908 -15.93 8.28 20.68
N VAL A 909 -15.91 8.02 21.99
CA VAL A 909 -15.16 8.78 22.99
C VAL A 909 -14.45 7.78 23.92
N VAL A 910 -13.13 7.91 24.10
CA VAL A 910 -12.37 7.03 25.02
C VAL A 910 -12.53 7.53 26.47
N PRO A 911 -13.08 6.72 27.40
CA PRO A 911 -13.11 7.03 28.84
C PRO A 911 -11.70 7.23 29.42
N ASN A 912 -11.56 8.09 30.43
CA ASN A 912 -10.24 8.41 30.99
C ASN A 912 -9.56 7.21 31.68
N ASN A 913 -10.33 6.29 32.26
CA ASN A 913 -9.82 5.04 32.87
C ASN A 913 -9.33 4.00 31.85
N LEU A 914 -9.58 4.20 30.55
CA LEU A 914 -9.03 3.38 29.46
C LEU A 914 -7.82 4.04 28.77
N LYS A 915 -7.39 5.24 29.20
CA LYS A 915 -6.21 5.91 28.63
C LYS A 915 -4.96 5.49 29.39
N ALA A 916 -3.93 5.06 28.68
CA ALA A 916 -2.65 4.74 29.31
C ALA A 916 -2.00 6.01 29.88
N THR A 917 -1.68 5.98 31.17
CA THR A 917 -0.95 7.07 31.86
C THR A 917 0.56 6.90 31.73
N HIS A 918 1.04 5.65 31.65
CA HIS A 918 2.44 5.27 31.50
C HIS A 918 2.65 4.43 30.24
N TYR A 919 3.85 4.48 29.67
CA TYR A 919 4.19 3.84 28.40
C TYR A 919 5.48 3.02 28.52
N PRO A 920 5.60 1.87 27.84
CA PRO A 920 6.86 1.15 27.83
C PRO A 920 7.93 1.91 27.03
N HIS A 921 9.19 1.81 27.44
CA HIS A 921 10.33 2.58 26.94
C HIS A 921 10.48 2.55 25.41
N TYR A 922 10.16 1.43 24.75
CA TYR A 922 10.21 1.30 23.29
C TYR A 922 9.18 2.18 22.54
N MET A 923 8.16 2.70 23.21
CA MET A 923 7.20 3.65 22.63
C MET A 923 7.69 5.10 22.64
N GLY A 924 8.77 5.42 23.36
CA GLY A 924 9.39 6.76 23.36
C GLY A 924 8.47 7.88 23.86
N ARG A 925 7.64 7.60 24.87
CA ARG A 925 6.72 8.56 25.50
C ARG A 925 6.88 8.57 27.01
N LYS A 926 6.84 9.76 27.61
CA LYS A 926 6.88 9.97 29.07
C LYS A 926 5.44 10.12 29.64
N PRO A 927 5.19 9.76 30.91
CA PRO A 927 6.09 8.99 31.78
C PRO A 927 6.25 7.55 31.25
N GLU A 928 7.44 6.99 31.43
CA GLU A 928 7.81 5.69 30.85
C GLU A 928 8.22 4.68 31.91
N TYR A 929 8.04 3.40 31.61
CA TYR A 929 8.60 2.28 32.37
C TYR A 929 9.51 1.42 31.48
N HIS A 930 10.49 0.76 32.07
CA HIS A 930 11.30 -0.23 31.36
C HIS A 930 10.53 -1.55 31.29
N SER A 931 10.22 -2.00 30.08
CA SER A 931 9.43 -3.21 29.84
C SER A 931 10.30 -4.46 29.77
N THR A 932 9.91 -5.48 30.54
CA THR A 932 10.47 -6.83 30.46
C THR A 932 9.77 -7.72 29.42
N SER A 933 8.82 -7.19 28.64
CA SER A 933 8.09 -7.98 27.63
C SER A 933 8.97 -8.40 26.45
N VAL A 934 8.42 -9.21 25.55
CA VAL A 934 9.04 -9.51 24.24
C VAL A 934 9.37 -8.23 23.45
N LEU A 935 8.52 -7.20 23.50
CA LEU A 935 8.70 -5.95 22.76
C LEU A 935 9.78 -5.06 23.40
N GLY A 936 9.85 -5.05 24.74
CA GLY A 936 10.98 -4.45 25.47
C GLY A 936 12.30 -5.13 25.13
N LYS A 937 12.38 -6.45 25.31
CA LYS A 937 13.57 -7.27 25.02
C LYS A 937 14.05 -7.11 23.56
N ILE A 938 13.13 -7.06 22.58
CA ILE A 938 13.41 -6.76 21.16
C ILE A 938 14.04 -5.38 20.98
N PHE A 939 13.49 -4.35 21.62
CA PHE A 939 14.00 -3.00 21.54
C PHE A 939 15.41 -2.90 22.16
N ASP A 940 15.63 -3.48 23.34
CA ASP A 940 16.92 -3.40 24.02
C ASP A 940 18.01 -4.19 23.30
N GLN A 941 17.70 -5.37 22.75
CA GLN A 941 18.62 -6.12 21.89
C GLN A 941 19.01 -5.31 20.62
N PHE A 942 18.06 -4.58 20.03
CA PHE A 942 18.32 -3.68 18.91
C PHE A 942 19.18 -2.46 19.30
N GLN A 943 18.94 -1.88 20.48
CA GLN A 943 19.67 -0.74 21.03
C GLN A 943 21.12 -1.10 21.34
N ASN A 944 21.36 -2.22 22.02
CA ASN A 944 22.68 -2.66 22.45
C ASN A 944 23.66 -2.86 21.28
N ARG A 945 23.17 -3.27 20.11
CA ARG A 945 24.01 -3.46 18.91
C ARG A 945 24.28 -2.17 18.11
N LYS A 946 23.91 -0.96 18.57
CA LYS A 946 23.86 0.24 17.70
C LYS A 946 25.19 0.79 17.16
N ASN A 947 26.33 0.42 17.75
CA ASN A 947 27.57 1.20 17.64
C ASN A 947 28.68 0.57 16.77
N GLU A 948 28.34 0.09 15.58
CA GLU A 948 29.33 -0.19 14.54
C GLU A 948 29.29 0.89 13.47
N LYS A 949 30.28 1.78 13.46
CA LYS A 949 30.63 2.55 12.27
C LYS A 949 31.30 1.59 11.31
N LEU A 950 30.70 1.35 10.14
CA LEU A 950 31.37 0.65 9.06
C LEU A 950 32.67 1.42 8.70
N PRO A 951 33.79 0.73 8.45
CA PRO A 951 35.09 1.36 8.29
C PRO A 951 35.11 2.30 7.09
N VAL A 952 35.88 3.38 7.19
CA VAL A 952 36.09 4.31 6.07
C VAL A 952 36.90 3.58 5.00
N GLN A 953 36.27 3.21 3.88
CA GLN A 953 36.97 2.61 2.74
C GLN A 953 38.04 3.57 2.19
N GLU A 954 39.19 3.00 1.83
CA GLU A 954 40.08 3.60 0.84
C GLU A 954 39.38 3.60 -0.53
N ILE A 955 39.49 4.70 -1.28
CA ILE A 955 38.86 4.82 -2.60
C ILE A 955 39.86 4.34 -3.66
N TRP A 956 39.74 3.08 -4.06
CA TRP A 956 40.52 2.44 -5.13
C TRP A 956 39.69 2.29 -6.43
N LYS A 957 40.33 1.90 -7.54
CA LYS A 957 39.72 1.67 -8.87
C LYS A 957 39.85 0.19 -9.26
N LEU A 958 38.83 -0.38 -9.89
CA LEU A 958 38.86 -1.77 -10.40
C LEU A 958 40.00 -1.97 -11.42
N PRO A 959 40.90 -2.96 -11.23
CA PRO A 959 41.99 -3.26 -12.17
C PRO A 959 41.49 -3.54 -13.60
N GLU A 960 40.36 -4.22 -13.71
CA GLU A 960 39.64 -4.53 -14.96
C GLU A 960 39.28 -3.29 -15.79
N PHE A 961 39.16 -2.12 -15.15
CA PHE A 961 38.84 -0.86 -15.80
C PHE A 961 40.08 0.02 -16.04
N ASN A 962 41.27 -0.41 -15.62
CA ASN A 962 42.52 0.32 -15.80
C ASN A 962 43.18 0.03 -17.18
N VAL A 963 42.41 0.31 -18.23
CA VAL A 963 42.82 0.19 -19.65
C VAL A 963 43.15 1.55 -20.23
N SER A 964 43.72 1.59 -21.45
CA SER A 964 43.84 2.84 -22.20
C SER A 964 42.45 3.35 -22.60
N ILE A 965 42.19 4.63 -22.34
CA ILE A 965 40.92 5.32 -22.65
C ILE A 965 41.27 6.54 -23.52
N PRO A 966 40.52 6.85 -24.59
CA PRO A 966 40.80 8.02 -25.41
C PRO A 966 40.74 9.34 -24.60
N ASP A 967 41.75 10.19 -24.76
CA ASP A 967 41.82 11.50 -24.09
C ASP A 967 40.64 12.41 -24.44
N SER A 968 40.06 12.25 -25.63
CA SER A 968 38.81 12.91 -26.04
C SER A 968 37.66 12.57 -25.09
N CYS A 969 37.42 11.27 -24.82
CA CYS A 969 36.40 10.79 -23.89
C CYS A 969 36.66 11.31 -22.46
N LEU A 970 37.91 11.26 -21.98
CA LEU A 970 38.28 11.75 -20.65
C LEU A 970 38.04 13.25 -20.49
N ASN A 971 38.48 14.07 -21.47
CA ASN A 971 38.28 15.52 -21.42
C ASN A 971 36.79 15.89 -21.49
N THR A 972 36.03 15.31 -22.43
CA THR A 972 34.58 15.53 -22.55
C THR A 972 33.83 15.16 -21.27
N TRP A 973 34.13 14.03 -20.64
CA TRP A 973 33.44 13.63 -19.40
C TRP A 973 33.91 14.37 -18.15
N ASN A 974 35.15 14.87 -18.12
CA ASN A 974 35.63 15.77 -17.06
C ASN A 974 34.83 17.09 -17.08
N GLU A 975 34.61 17.67 -18.26
CA GLU A 975 33.74 18.85 -18.41
C GLU A 975 32.27 18.55 -18.07
N ARG A 976 31.66 17.52 -18.69
CA ARG A 976 30.28 17.10 -18.36
C ARG A 976 30.09 16.85 -16.85
N TYR A 977 31.08 16.27 -16.17
CA TYR A 977 31.01 16.03 -14.73
C TYR A 977 31.16 17.29 -13.86
N ARG A 978 31.86 18.34 -14.32
CA ARG A 978 31.84 19.66 -13.67
C ARG A 978 30.43 20.25 -13.72
N THR A 979 29.78 20.23 -14.89
CA THR A 979 28.40 20.71 -15.09
C THR A 979 27.40 19.91 -14.25
N TYR A 980 27.47 18.57 -14.29
CA TYR A 980 26.65 17.68 -13.46
C TYR A 980 26.70 18.05 -11.98
N LYS A 981 27.88 18.36 -11.43
CA LYS A 981 28.02 18.71 -10.00
C LYS A 981 27.30 20.00 -9.64
N GLN A 982 27.21 20.97 -10.57
CA GLN A 982 26.44 22.20 -10.38
C GLN A 982 24.93 21.92 -10.48
N GLU A 983 24.49 21.24 -11.55
CA GLU A 983 23.09 20.88 -11.78
C GLU A 983 22.50 20.04 -10.65
N MET A 984 23.22 18.99 -10.23
CA MET A 984 22.83 18.13 -9.11
C MET A 984 22.88 18.87 -7.78
N SER A 985 23.82 19.81 -7.57
CA SER A 985 23.82 20.66 -6.38
C SER A 985 22.57 21.54 -6.32
N ASN A 986 22.11 22.08 -7.47
CA ASN A 986 20.91 22.90 -7.53
C ASN A 986 19.64 22.06 -7.31
N ALA A 987 19.50 20.92 -7.99
CA ALA A 987 18.39 19.97 -7.80
C ALA A 987 18.29 19.46 -6.34
N LEU A 988 19.41 19.35 -5.62
CA LEU A 988 19.44 18.92 -4.22
C LEU A 988 19.27 20.05 -3.19
N LYS A 989 19.16 21.32 -3.59
CA LYS A 989 18.78 22.43 -2.68
C LYS A 989 17.27 22.52 -2.44
N ASP A 990 16.47 21.88 -3.29
CA ASP A 990 15.01 21.87 -3.19
C ASP A 990 14.53 21.10 -1.94
N ASN A 991 13.51 21.61 -1.24
CA ASN A 991 13.01 21.04 0.01
C ASN A 991 11.87 20.03 -0.19
N ASP A 992 11.22 20.04 -1.36
CA ASP A 992 9.94 19.38 -1.57
C ASP A 992 10.05 18.00 -2.27
N GLN A 993 8.89 17.38 -2.55
CA GLN A 993 8.77 16.15 -3.34
C GLN A 993 9.48 16.26 -4.71
N SER A 994 9.57 17.48 -5.27
CA SER A 994 10.30 17.86 -6.48
C SER A 994 11.76 17.41 -6.48
N LYS A 995 12.47 17.50 -5.35
CA LYS A 995 13.91 17.20 -5.19
C LYS A 995 14.34 15.88 -5.84
N ASN A 996 13.54 14.82 -5.62
CA ASN A 996 13.84 13.47 -6.13
C ASN A 996 13.57 13.32 -7.63
N ASP A 997 12.61 14.10 -8.16
CA ASP A 997 12.27 14.10 -9.59
C ASP A 997 13.20 15.04 -10.38
N ALA A 998 13.65 16.15 -9.79
CA ALA A 998 14.71 17.00 -10.33
C ALA A 998 16.06 16.27 -10.40
N ALA A 999 16.51 15.66 -9.29
CA ALA A 999 17.72 14.85 -9.28
C ALA A 999 17.63 13.64 -10.24
N SER A 1000 16.44 13.05 -10.39
CA SER A 1000 16.17 12.05 -11.41
C SER A 1000 16.39 12.59 -12.83
N SER A 1001 15.80 13.74 -13.17
CA SER A 1001 15.94 14.35 -14.50
C SER A 1001 17.39 14.68 -14.85
N VAL A 1002 18.19 15.14 -13.87
CA VAL A 1002 19.64 15.34 -14.05
C VAL A 1002 20.34 14.02 -14.39
N ILE A 1003 20.08 12.92 -13.68
CA ILE A 1003 20.66 11.60 -14.03
C ILE A 1003 20.20 11.13 -15.42
N THR A 1004 18.92 11.29 -15.76
CA THR A 1004 18.38 10.94 -17.07
C THR A 1004 19.03 11.74 -18.21
N LYS A 1005 19.32 13.04 -18.01
CA LYS A 1005 20.08 13.87 -18.96
C LYS A 1005 21.45 13.25 -19.30
N TYR A 1006 22.22 12.83 -18.29
CA TYR A 1006 23.53 12.23 -18.53
C TYR A 1006 23.46 10.78 -19.05
N LYS A 1007 22.41 9.99 -18.70
CA LYS A 1007 22.14 8.72 -19.39
C LYS A 1007 21.87 8.94 -20.89
N GLN A 1008 21.05 9.92 -21.25
CA GLN A 1008 20.77 10.28 -22.65
C GLN A 1008 22.04 10.72 -23.40
N MET A 1009 22.95 11.46 -22.75
CA MET A 1009 24.24 11.84 -23.33
C MET A 1009 25.20 10.67 -23.54
N LEU A 1010 25.15 9.64 -22.69
CA LEU A 1010 25.99 8.44 -22.81
C LEU A 1010 25.42 7.44 -23.83
N TYR A 1011 24.15 7.11 -23.73
CA TYR A 1011 23.53 6.02 -24.51
C TYR A 1011 22.81 6.47 -25.77
N GLY A 1012 22.53 7.76 -25.95
CA GLY A 1012 21.55 8.23 -26.94
C GLY A 1012 20.11 7.85 -26.59
N ALA A 1013 19.88 7.24 -25.42
CA ALA A 1013 18.62 6.67 -24.95
C ALA A 1013 18.52 6.77 -23.42
N SER A 1014 17.33 6.47 -22.88
CA SER A 1014 17.07 6.49 -21.44
C SER A 1014 17.83 5.42 -20.65
N ASP A 1015 18.28 4.35 -21.32
CA ASP A 1015 18.94 3.21 -20.69
C ASP A 1015 19.89 2.48 -21.65
N PHE A 1016 20.82 1.68 -21.12
CA PHE A 1016 21.87 1.01 -21.90
C PHE A 1016 21.31 0.02 -22.93
N LYS A 1017 20.33 -0.78 -22.52
CA LYS A 1017 19.64 -1.80 -23.35
C LYS A 1017 18.93 -1.21 -24.59
N ASP A 1018 18.55 0.08 -24.51
CA ASP A 1018 17.80 0.80 -25.54
C ASP A 1018 18.74 1.62 -26.45
N SER A 1019 20.06 1.48 -26.27
CA SER A 1019 21.08 2.24 -27.01
C SER A 1019 21.29 1.70 -28.41
N THR A 1020 21.24 2.59 -29.41
CA THR A 1020 21.61 2.31 -30.81
C THR A 1020 23.06 2.72 -31.14
N ARG A 1021 23.85 3.14 -30.15
CA ARG A 1021 25.25 3.55 -30.33
C ARG A 1021 26.18 2.34 -30.51
N ASN A 1022 27.36 2.58 -31.08
CA ASN A 1022 28.43 1.58 -31.06
C ASN A 1022 28.82 1.25 -29.61
N ILE A 1023 28.84 -0.04 -29.28
CA ILE A 1023 29.03 -0.53 -27.93
C ILE A 1023 30.44 -0.24 -27.38
N GLU A 1024 31.47 -0.23 -28.22
CA GLU A 1024 32.84 0.10 -27.77
C GLU A 1024 33.00 1.61 -27.50
N ASP A 1025 32.30 2.49 -28.23
CA ASP A 1025 32.24 3.92 -27.90
C ASP A 1025 31.56 4.15 -26.54
N VAL A 1026 30.46 3.44 -26.29
CA VAL A 1026 29.74 3.49 -25.01
C VAL A 1026 30.61 2.94 -23.87
N TYR A 1027 31.40 1.88 -24.10
CA TYR A 1027 32.37 1.39 -23.11
C TYR A 1027 33.51 2.38 -22.85
N ASN A 1028 34.08 3.00 -23.90
CA ASN A 1028 35.11 4.03 -23.75
C ASN A 1028 34.61 5.25 -22.96
N GLU A 1029 33.39 5.74 -23.25
CA GLU A 1029 32.78 6.82 -22.47
C GLU A 1029 32.40 6.38 -21.05
N ALA A 1030 31.90 5.15 -20.84
CA ALA A 1030 31.60 4.61 -19.51
C ALA A 1030 32.85 4.52 -18.62
N LEU A 1031 33.96 4.02 -19.17
CA LEU A 1031 35.26 3.97 -18.51
C LEU A 1031 35.80 5.38 -18.24
N ALA A 1032 35.65 6.33 -19.17
CA ALA A 1032 36.02 7.73 -18.93
C ALA A 1032 35.25 8.34 -17.74
N ILE A 1033 33.94 8.10 -17.65
CA ILE A 1033 33.13 8.51 -16.49
C ILE A 1033 33.64 7.86 -15.20
N TYR A 1034 33.92 6.56 -15.20
CA TYR A 1034 34.47 5.86 -14.04
C TYR A 1034 35.79 6.48 -13.57
N HIS A 1035 36.73 6.75 -14.48
CA HIS A 1035 38.02 7.34 -14.11
C HIS A 1035 37.87 8.76 -13.57
N VAL A 1036 37.17 9.64 -14.29
CA VAL A 1036 36.90 11.04 -13.91
C VAL A 1036 36.22 11.15 -12.53
N THR A 1037 35.24 10.28 -12.26
CA THR A 1037 34.50 10.32 -10.98
C THR A 1037 35.34 9.79 -9.82
N TYR A 1038 36.10 8.71 -10.01
CA TYR A 1038 36.89 8.10 -8.94
C TYR A 1038 38.10 8.95 -8.55
N ASP A 1039 38.76 9.62 -9.50
CA ASP A 1039 39.87 10.52 -9.15
C ASP A 1039 39.38 11.80 -8.46
N TYR A 1040 38.19 12.30 -8.82
CA TYR A 1040 37.54 13.36 -8.04
C TYR A 1040 37.11 12.87 -6.64
N ALA A 1041 36.55 11.66 -6.53
CA ALA A 1041 36.16 11.08 -5.23
C ALA A 1041 37.36 10.89 -4.31
N LYS A 1042 38.50 10.40 -4.84
CA LYS A 1042 39.79 10.34 -4.15
C LYS A 1042 40.26 11.72 -3.69
N SER A 1043 40.27 12.72 -4.58
CA SER A 1043 40.85 14.04 -4.27
C SER A 1043 40.13 14.78 -3.15
N ILE A 1044 38.82 14.58 -2.98
CA ILE A 1044 38.04 15.14 -1.86
C ILE A 1044 37.65 14.13 -0.78
N LYS A 1045 38.15 12.88 -0.86
CA LYS A 1045 37.92 11.79 0.10
C LYS A 1045 36.44 11.49 0.38
N ASP A 1046 35.59 11.55 -0.66
CA ASP A 1046 34.15 11.26 -0.56
C ASP A 1046 33.72 10.19 -1.58
N VAL A 1047 33.57 8.96 -1.10
CA VAL A 1047 33.14 7.79 -1.89
C VAL A 1047 31.73 7.93 -2.48
N ALA A 1048 30.87 8.80 -1.93
CA ALA A 1048 29.54 9.04 -2.50
C ALA A 1048 29.62 9.69 -3.90
N LYS A 1049 30.76 10.33 -4.25
CA LYS A 1049 30.98 10.95 -5.56
C LYS A 1049 31.21 9.95 -6.68
N CYS A 1050 31.69 8.73 -6.37
CA CYS A 1050 31.78 7.60 -7.30
C CYS A 1050 30.40 7.23 -7.88
N GLY A 1051 29.32 7.54 -7.17
CA GLY A 1051 27.95 7.18 -7.56
C GLY A 1051 27.47 7.76 -8.89
N PHE A 1052 28.11 8.79 -9.46
CA PHE A 1052 27.75 9.25 -10.81
C PHE A 1052 28.07 8.21 -11.87
N ALA A 1053 29.20 7.51 -11.77
CA ALA A 1053 29.54 6.44 -12.70
C ALA A 1053 28.50 5.32 -12.66
N TRP A 1054 28.14 4.83 -11.48
CA TRP A 1054 27.20 3.72 -11.36
C TRP A 1054 25.73 4.11 -11.64
N LYS A 1055 25.31 5.37 -11.40
CA LYS A 1055 23.96 5.85 -11.73
C LYS A 1055 23.76 6.13 -13.23
N VAL A 1056 24.82 6.51 -13.95
CA VAL A 1056 24.77 6.84 -15.39
C VAL A 1056 25.27 5.67 -16.23
N ALA A 1057 26.54 5.30 -16.04
CA ALA A 1057 27.27 4.30 -16.82
C ALA A 1057 27.19 2.87 -16.24
N GLY A 1058 26.52 2.66 -15.10
CA GLY A 1058 26.58 1.42 -14.32
C GLY A 1058 26.30 0.15 -15.14
N SER A 1059 25.22 0.12 -15.91
CA SER A 1059 24.85 -1.05 -16.73
C SER A 1059 25.90 -1.38 -17.81
N ALA A 1060 26.50 -0.35 -18.42
CA ALA A 1060 27.61 -0.54 -19.38
C ALA A 1060 28.91 -0.98 -18.68
N LEU A 1061 29.24 -0.44 -17.50
CA LEU A 1061 30.37 -0.89 -16.68
C LEU A 1061 30.21 -2.36 -16.24
N CYS A 1062 28.99 -2.75 -15.84
CA CYS A 1062 28.62 -4.12 -15.51
C CYS A 1062 28.74 -5.07 -16.72
N ALA A 1063 28.28 -4.66 -17.90
CA ALA A 1063 28.42 -5.43 -19.14
C ALA A 1063 29.90 -5.56 -19.57
N TYR A 1064 30.68 -4.48 -19.50
CA TYR A 1064 32.11 -4.49 -19.78
C TYR A 1064 32.90 -5.39 -18.81
N HIS A 1065 32.59 -5.35 -17.52
CA HIS A 1065 33.19 -6.25 -16.52
C HIS A 1065 32.86 -7.71 -16.82
N ARG A 1066 31.60 -8.03 -17.17
CA ARG A 1066 31.19 -9.39 -17.51
C ARG A 1066 31.86 -9.90 -18.80
N LYS A 1067 31.92 -9.07 -19.85
CA LYS A 1067 32.67 -9.33 -21.10
C LYS A 1067 34.13 -9.72 -20.79
N ASN A 1068 34.83 -8.88 -20.03
CA ASN A 1068 36.23 -9.12 -19.66
C ASN A 1068 36.40 -10.35 -18.76
N HIS A 1069 35.48 -10.63 -17.83
CA HIS A 1069 35.52 -11.84 -17.01
C HIS A 1069 35.35 -13.11 -17.86
N CYS A 1070 34.35 -13.17 -18.74
CA CYS A 1070 34.13 -14.33 -19.61
C CYS A 1070 35.33 -14.57 -20.54
N MET A 1071 35.94 -13.50 -21.08
CA MET A 1071 37.18 -13.58 -21.86
C MET A 1071 38.38 -14.09 -21.04
N LYS A 1072 38.46 -13.77 -19.74
CA LYS A 1072 39.53 -14.23 -18.84
C LYS A 1072 39.36 -15.68 -18.37
N THR A 1073 38.13 -16.15 -18.11
CA THR A 1073 37.90 -17.47 -17.50
C THR A 1073 37.36 -18.55 -18.44
N GLY A 1074 36.95 -18.20 -19.66
CA GLY A 1074 36.35 -19.15 -20.61
C GLY A 1074 34.94 -19.61 -20.22
N GLU A 1075 34.38 -19.09 -19.14
CA GLU A 1075 32.98 -19.33 -18.76
C GLU A 1075 32.03 -18.70 -19.79
N ARG A 1076 31.00 -19.46 -20.19
CA ARG A 1076 29.88 -18.93 -20.99
C ARG A 1076 29.18 -17.80 -20.21
N GLU A 1077 28.61 -16.83 -20.92
CA GLU A 1077 27.86 -15.74 -20.30
C GLU A 1077 26.60 -16.30 -19.60
N ILE A 1078 26.65 -16.39 -18.27
CA ILE A 1078 25.49 -16.72 -17.44
C ILE A 1078 24.64 -15.46 -17.26
N THR A 1079 23.56 -15.36 -18.03
CA THR A 1079 22.54 -14.32 -17.81
C THR A 1079 21.77 -14.64 -16.53
N PHE A 1080 22.10 -13.95 -15.43
CA PHE A 1080 21.44 -14.15 -14.13
C PHE A 1080 19.98 -13.66 -14.16
N LEU A 1081 19.05 -14.55 -14.50
CA LEU A 1081 17.62 -14.36 -14.24
C LEU A 1081 17.36 -14.34 -12.73
N SER A 1082 16.54 -13.40 -12.25
CA SER A 1082 16.25 -13.25 -10.81
C SER A 1082 15.67 -14.51 -10.18
N SER A 1083 14.93 -15.33 -10.94
CA SER A 1083 14.33 -16.60 -10.51
C SER A 1083 15.35 -17.73 -10.29
N ALA A 1084 16.58 -17.61 -10.80
CA ALA A 1084 17.61 -18.63 -10.61
C ALA A 1084 18.12 -18.71 -9.16
N PHE A 1085 17.91 -17.65 -8.35
CA PHE A 1085 18.37 -17.60 -6.97
C PHE A 1085 17.40 -18.21 -5.96
N ASP A 1086 16.11 -18.33 -6.29
CA ASP A 1086 15.07 -18.85 -5.39
C ASP A 1086 15.21 -20.36 -5.08
N GLY A 1087 16.17 -21.06 -5.71
CA GLY A 1087 16.48 -22.48 -5.48
C GLY A 1087 17.97 -22.82 -5.35
N ILE A 1088 18.85 -21.82 -5.17
CA ILE A 1088 20.31 -22.01 -5.11
C ILE A 1088 20.92 -21.60 -3.75
N PHE A 1089 20.15 -20.96 -2.86
CA PHE A 1089 20.63 -20.46 -1.56
C PHE A 1089 19.76 -20.83 -0.36
#